data_AF-A0A093YQ35-F1
#
_entry.id   AF-A0A093YQ35-F1
#
_cell.length_a   1.000
_cell.length_b   1.000
_cell.length_c   1.000
_cell.angle_alpha   90.00
_cell.angle_beta   90.00
_cell.angle_gamma   90.00
#
_symmetry.space_group_name_H-M   'P 1'
#
loop_
_entity.id
_entity.type
_entity.pdbx_description
1 polymer ?
#
loop_
_entity_poly.entity_id
_entity_poly.type
_entity_poly.pdbx_seq_one_letter_code
_entity_poly.pdbx_strand_id
1 'polypeptide(L)'
;MASNSVEVYDLLILVDATYSMSTYLHSLQTSLPQIISITNVTDCFSRIGLLAYRDYCDKNLLEWSGWLSPSSVSGEQPDLIAKAKSLEPIGGGDGPEATKTGLARAYELMRPDATTIILLYTDAPPHTFANGSMDDSCSNLRPEQEALRNPNDKKGFWQSITKGLAKSKSAPRTDPVSYGGFGHHFADLVSASKWLSKRSGDKKAQVFCILDNRMDFKTSGYYNYLSTMTGGACFRLTDSKHTTISNVTIEVLLAWMRVQKSMITTPIGLLPAYIMGYVSVDKIDTPINENDPSAASFFEVPKTLLDKSNANEIRACADSLQQFLPTKATPVQNFAERYMDDSQYRETAVKELKKLIDQDVSAISLNPVFGSLWRVVCNDRKNPERDGLLTAFSFQVDRIANTDEKTRMKAWLEESYDFTAEAIETIASVPKELRFPCVCLDPTMRFTQEAEAEDEDGNEENKPIYTLQRSELLEIGRSCDYRILRRLGRVLTRLTYINSAEEMPAHIAAASETEIPRIPMALVSQEYDRYFWRILLHIVVPGTMLSARPAALLAALSIRLGLEPLLDAASQEMILWRDRWNELETPETWNTSCLGLLLDADEAYRNRQALEEGEQTNEKASDMSLLNPEDRTLFERLVSYKMIELNLETTLQAQIGWTPEKTSLATGPTITCASCEYPRSVTIMGADGKCGICLWNDYATPDDREEAVTGNARKQDNEMTPSTWVECGVRACRAQYIVNRPQNLNVKPKCHYCRTHTRAPVLECSECLNRVIYPEAYRPADMGDFKCYACTAGRKTIVEVETNALKISKECTTAWLLRNDDNKIETPFNKRSLFRTITDAGTENFVDKVEPLPLVTKGELTLDGKLIRNAPDLVEDLRSWVLRRRTESGSCSLCFLSFKKDDLLASCGRTGCSQRVCKACLRHWYGLNVAGGLLNIPALSCPFCRRRPVTKTLTKHGRGVHAVKGLENAIKEAGEWIYAWGVFDDETIYDHMDEAHGGPYDDLED
;
A
#
# COMPACT_ATOMS: atom_id res chain seq x y z
N MET A 1 -15.15 -7.39 60.02
CA MET A 1 -14.64 -6.67 58.83
C MET A 1 -13.30 -7.29 58.49
N ALA A 2 -13.27 -8.22 57.54
CA ALA A 2 -12.02 -8.78 57.01
C ALA A 2 -11.40 -7.71 56.09
N SER A 3 -10.16 -7.32 56.33
CA SER A 3 -9.47 -6.41 55.42
C SER A 3 -9.36 -7.08 54.06
N ASN A 4 -9.94 -6.50 53.02
CA ASN A 4 -9.68 -6.89 51.63
C ASN A 4 -8.19 -6.64 51.34
N SER A 5 -7.34 -7.61 51.61
CA SER A 5 -5.96 -7.58 51.14
C SER A 5 -5.99 -7.63 49.62
N VAL A 6 -5.46 -6.60 48.97
CA VAL A 6 -5.32 -6.53 47.52
C VAL A 6 -4.37 -7.66 47.09
N GLU A 7 -4.87 -8.60 46.29
CA GLU A 7 -4.03 -9.70 45.78
C GLU A 7 -3.00 -9.15 44.79
N VAL A 8 -1.72 -9.33 45.09
CA VAL A 8 -0.60 -8.91 44.25
C VAL A 8 -0.02 -10.12 43.52
N TYR A 9 0.17 -10.00 42.21
CA TYR A 9 0.79 -11.02 41.38
C TYR A 9 2.10 -10.54 40.76
N ASP A 10 3.09 -11.42 40.70
CA ASP A 10 4.37 -11.23 39.98
C ASP A 10 4.44 -12.26 38.84
N LEU A 11 5.10 -11.95 37.72
CA LEU A 11 5.30 -12.89 36.60
C LEU A 11 6.79 -13.23 36.43
N LEU A 12 7.15 -14.49 36.55
CA LEU A 12 8.52 -14.97 36.34
C LEU A 12 8.57 -15.96 35.17
N ILE A 13 9.36 -15.66 34.16
CA ILE A 13 9.68 -16.61 33.09
C ILE A 13 10.94 -17.36 33.54
N LEU A 14 10.82 -18.66 33.75
CA LEU A 14 11.90 -19.56 34.08
C LEU A 14 12.20 -20.44 32.87
N VAL A 15 13.35 -20.25 32.23
CA VAL A 15 13.67 -20.89 30.94
C VAL A 15 14.94 -21.71 31.02
N ASP A 16 14.88 -22.92 30.49
CA ASP A 16 16.05 -23.71 30.16
C ASP A 16 16.78 -23.07 28.96
N ALA A 17 18.09 -22.82 29.10
CA ALA A 17 18.93 -22.16 28.10
C ALA A 17 20.07 -23.06 27.59
N THR A 18 19.89 -24.38 27.69
CA THR A 18 20.80 -25.38 27.10
C THR A 18 20.73 -25.39 25.57
N TYR A 19 21.62 -26.16 24.91
CA TYR A 19 21.76 -26.15 23.46
C TYR A 19 20.47 -26.52 22.69
N SER A 20 19.66 -27.43 23.22
CA SER A 20 18.43 -27.90 22.57
C SER A 20 17.30 -26.86 22.58
N MET A 21 17.35 -25.87 23.48
CA MET A 21 16.31 -24.85 23.70
C MET A 21 16.30 -23.70 22.67
N SER A 22 17.02 -23.82 21.55
CA SER A 22 17.14 -22.78 20.51
C SER A 22 15.79 -22.23 20.01
N THR A 23 14.79 -23.08 19.79
CA THR A 23 13.44 -22.66 19.33
C THR A 23 12.64 -21.94 20.41
N TYR A 24 12.80 -22.32 21.68
CA TYR A 24 12.17 -21.68 22.83
C TYR A 24 12.76 -20.30 23.12
N LEU A 25 14.09 -20.15 23.05
CA LEU A 25 14.73 -18.85 23.19
C LEU A 25 14.31 -17.90 22.06
N HIS A 26 14.19 -18.39 20.83
CA HIS A 26 13.66 -17.59 19.71
C HIS A 26 12.19 -17.21 19.89
N SER A 27 11.35 -18.13 20.40
CA SER A 27 9.96 -17.82 20.76
C SER A 27 9.87 -16.76 21.84
N LEU A 28 10.71 -16.84 22.88
CA LEU A 28 10.77 -15.86 23.95
C LEU A 28 11.12 -14.48 23.40
N GLN A 29 12.11 -14.37 22.51
CA GLN A 29 12.46 -13.10 21.86
C GLN A 29 11.30 -12.47 21.09
N THR A 30 10.38 -13.29 20.58
CA THR A 30 9.21 -12.85 19.79
C THR A 30 8.00 -12.53 20.68
N SER A 31 7.74 -13.34 21.71
CA SER A 31 6.55 -13.23 22.57
C SER A 31 6.75 -12.27 23.74
N LEU A 32 7.98 -12.09 24.24
CA LEU A 32 8.27 -11.25 25.40
C LEU A 32 7.83 -9.79 25.25
N PRO A 33 8.02 -9.11 24.09
CA PRO A 33 7.45 -7.78 23.88
C PRO A 33 5.93 -7.76 24.05
N GLN A 34 5.23 -8.77 23.51
CA GLN A 34 3.77 -8.90 23.65
C GLN A 34 3.37 -9.14 25.10
N ILE A 35 4.08 -10.00 25.84
CA ILE A 35 3.83 -10.27 27.27
C ILE A 35 4.01 -9.00 28.11
N ILE A 36 5.05 -8.22 27.83
CA ILE A 36 5.30 -6.93 28.51
C ILE A 36 4.17 -5.95 28.22
N SER A 37 3.77 -5.77 26.96
CA SER A 37 2.68 -4.85 26.60
C SER A 37 1.33 -5.32 27.16
N ILE A 38 1.04 -6.63 27.17
CA ILE A 38 -0.15 -7.18 27.83
C ILE A 38 -0.12 -6.81 29.31
N THR A 39 1.01 -7.01 29.98
CA THR A 39 1.14 -6.73 31.41
C THR A 39 0.96 -5.24 31.72
N ASN A 40 1.53 -4.35 30.89
CA ASN A 40 1.41 -2.90 31.04
C ASN A 40 -0.04 -2.44 30.88
N VAL A 41 -0.78 -3.03 29.94
CA VAL A 41 -2.17 -2.68 29.64
C VAL A 41 -3.16 -3.30 30.63
N THR A 42 -2.91 -4.53 31.09
CA THR A 42 -3.83 -5.21 32.00
C THR A 42 -3.60 -4.86 33.46
N ASP A 43 -2.43 -4.33 33.81
CA ASP A 43 -2.02 -4.00 35.19
C ASP A 43 -2.17 -5.22 36.13
N CYS A 44 -2.06 -6.43 35.57
CA CYS A 44 -2.28 -7.68 36.29
C CYS A 44 -1.07 -8.14 37.09
N PHE A 45 0.13 -7.71 36.70
CA PHE A 45 1.37 -8.07 37.36
C PHE A 45 2.11 -6.83 37.83
N SER A 46 2.53 -6.83 39.09
CA SER A 46 3.30 -5.75 39.70
C SER A 46 4.73 -5.68 39.17
N ARG A 47 5.30 -6.82 38.77
CA ARG A 47 6.63 -6.93 38.18
C ARG A 47 6.79 -8.20 37.35
N ILE A 48 7.67 -8.13 36.37
CA ILE A 48 8.02 -9.23 35.46
C ILE A 48 9.52 -9.50 35.53
N GLY A 49 9.95 -10.76 35.45
CA GLY A 49 11.36 -11.13 35.37
C GLY A 49 11.61 -12.34 34.50
N LEU A 50 12.87 -12.49 34.06
CA LEU A 50 13.37 -13.61 33.27
C LEU A 50 14.58 -14.22 33.98
N LEU A 51 14.46 -15.50 34.34
CA LEU A 51 15.52 -16.32 34.92
C LEU A 51 15.83 -17.47 33.96
N ALA A 52 17.05 -17.52 33.46
CA ALA A 52 17.53 -18.65 32.68
C ALA A 52 18.39 -19.57 33.56
N TYR A 53 18.23 -20.88 33.38
CA TYR A 53 19.09 -21.91 33.98
C TYR A 53 19.67 -22.81 32.89
N ARG A 54 20.78 -23.48 33.21
CA ARG A 54 21.45 -24.49 32.38
C ARG A 54 21.90 -25.66 33.25
N ASP A 55 22.94 -26.38 32.83
CA ASP A 55 23.48 -27.50 33.59
C ASP A 55 24.77 -27.15 34.35
N TYR A 56 25.17 -28.01 35.28
CA TYR A 56 26.40 -27.86 36.09
C TYR A 56 27.70 -28.05 35.30
N CYS A 57 27.62 -28.51 34.06
CA CYS A 57 28.76 -28.53 33.15
C CYS A 57 29.02 -27.17 32.47
N ASP A 58 28.13 -26.19 32.66
CA ASP A 58 28.18 -24.90 31.98
C ASP A 58 28.79 -23.77 32.81
N LYS A 59 29.42 -22.82 32.11
CA LYS A 59 30.08 -21.66 32.74
C LYS A 59 29.09 -20.70 33.42
N ASN A 60 27.90 -20.55 32.84
CA ASN A 60 26.84 -19.64 33.32
C ASN A 60 25.59 -20.46 33.69
N LEU A 61 25.61 -21.05 34.89
CA LEU A 61 24.52 -21.90 35.39
C LEU A 61 23.19 -21.14 35.54
N LEU A 62 23.24 -19.87 35.98
CA LEU A 62 22.06 -19.04 36.19
C LEU A 62 22.29 -17.63 35.63
N GLU A 63 21.30 -17.12 34.90
CA GLU A 63 21.29 -15.75 34.40
C GLU A 63 19.96 -15.06 34.73
N TRP A 64 20.01 -13.93 35.42
CA TRP A 64 18.84 -13.22 35.93
C TRP A 64 18.72 -11.84 35.29
N SER A 65 17.52 -11.47 34.82
CA SER A 65 17.26 -10.16 34.21
C SER A 65 17.10 -9.04 35.22
N GLY A 66 16.72 -9.33 36.47
CA GLY A 66 16.12 -8.33 37.35
C GLY A 66 14.60 -8.27 37.19
N TRP A 67 13.94 -7.62 38.15
CA TRP A 67 12.50 -7.37 38.11
C TRP A 67 12.21 -6.05 37.39
N LEU A 68 11.46 -6.09 36.30
CA LEU A 68 10.88 -4.94 35.62
C LEU A 68 9.54 -4.61 36.26
N SER A 69 9.35 -3.36 36.71
CA SER A 69 8.09 -2.87 37.26
C SER A 69 7.39 -1.96 36.25
N PRO A 70 6.30 -2.42 35.59
CA PRO A 70 5.51 -1.65 34.62
C PRO A 70 5.15 -0.23 35.07
N SER A 71 4.81 -0.09 36.36
CA SER A 71 4.21 1.13 36.92
C SER A 71 5.21 2.04 37.64
N SER A 72 6.52 1.71 37.67
CA SER A 72 7.53 2.51 38.38
C SER A 72 8.22 3.52 37.47
N VAL A 73 8.16 4.81 37.84
CA VAL A 73 8.77 5.93 37.11
C VAL A 73 10.21 6.23 37.56
N SER A 74 10.70 5.58 38.62
CA SER A 74 12.00 5.88 39.22
C SER A 74 12.91 4.65 39.32
N GLY A 75 14.07 4.72 38.63
CA GLY A 75 15.17 3.74 38.68
C GLY A 75 15.60 3.26 37.29
N GLU A 76 16.86 2.83 37.16
CA GLU A 76 17.37 2.10 35.98
C GLU A 76 16.67 0.73 35.93
N GLN A 77 15.64 0.62 35.08
CA GLN A 77 14.85 -0.62 34.93
C GLN A 77 15.60 -1.62 34.05
N PRO A 78 15.51 -2.93 34.33
CA PRO A 78 16.17 -3.93 33.50
C PRO A 78 15.50 -4.06 32.12
N ASP A 79 16.32 -4.20 31.08
CA ASP A 79 15.83 -4.49 29.72
C ASP A 79 15.72 -6.01 29.52
N LEU A 80 14.52 -6.53 29.76
CA LEU A 80 14.22 -7.96 29.59
C LEU A 80 14.36 -8.42 28.13
N ILE A 81 14.11 -7.54 27.15
CA ILE A 81 14.21 -7.88 25.72
C ILE A 81 15.69 -8.03 25.35
N ALA A 82 16.54 -7.08 25.77
CA ALA A 82 17.98 -7.19 25.59
C ALA A 82 18.53 -8.44 26.28
N LYS A 83 18.05 -8.76 27.48
CA LYS A 83 18.47 -9.97 28.20
C LYS A 83 18.06 -11.25 27.46
N ALA A 84 16.82 -11.35 26.98
CA ALA A 84 16.37 -12.50 26.20
C ALA A 84 17.16 -12.67 24.88
N LYS A 85 17.58 -11.57 24.27
CA LYS A 85 18.46 -11.59 23.08
C LYS A 85 19.90 -12.00 23.39
N SER A 86 20.37 -11.77 24.62
CA SER A 86 21.72 -12.18 25.03
C SER A 86 21.81 -13.64 25.46
N LEU A 87 20.68 -14.35 25.61
CA LEU A 87 20.68 -15.76 25.97
C LEU A 87 21.10 -16.60 24.76
N GLU A 88 22.26 -17.24 24.86
CA GLU A 88 22.73 -18.21 23.87
C GLU A 88 22.32 -19.64 24.30
N PRO A 89 21.78 -20.46 23.37
CA PRO A 89 21.55 -21.89 23.62
C PRO A 89 22.90 -22.61 23.59
N ILE A 90 23.49 -22.78 24.76
CA ILE A 90 24.80 -23.40 24.93
C ILE A 90 24.73 -24.40 26.08
N GLY A 91 25.55 -25.44 26.00
CA GLY A 91 25.66 -26.40 27.09
C GLY A 91 24.75 -27.62 26.96
N GLY A 92 24.54 -28.26 28.10
CA GLY A 92 23.89 -29.57 28.20
C GLY A 92 24.91 -30.71 28.22
N GLY A 93 24.67 -31.70 29.08
CA GLY A 93 25.60 -32.78 29.35
C GLY A 93 24.94 -34.15 29.43
N ASP A 94 24.26 -34.43 30.55
CA ASP A 94 23.79 -35.77 30.89
C ASP A 94 22.34 -36.08 30.49
N GLY A 95 21.63 -35.10 29.92
CA GLY A 95 20.26 -35.23 29.45
C GLY A 95 19.23 -34.54 30.36
N PRO A 96 19.21 -34.81 31.68
CA PRO A 96 18.48 -33.99 32.63
C PRO A 96 19.17 -32.65 32.87
N GLU A 97 18.40 -31.66 33.32
CA GLU A 97 18.86 -30.27 33.48
C GLU A 97 18.61 -29.72 34.90
N ALA A 98 19.31 -28.64 35.27
CA ALA A 98 19.32 -28.13 36.65
C ALA A 98 18.05 -27.33 37.04
N THR A 99 16.87 -27.83 36.69
CA THR A 99 15.59 -27.16 36.95
C THR A 99 15.35 -26.93 38.44
N LYS A 100 15.78 -27.86 39.29
CA LYS A 100 15.67 -27.73 40.75
C LYS A 100 16.49 -26.54 41.26
N THR A 101 17.68 -26.35 40.70
CA THR A 101 18.51 -25.18 40.94
C THR A 101 17.83 -23.87 40.49
N GLY A 102 17.24 -23.87 39.30
CA GLY A 102 16.46 -22.73 38.79
C GLY A 102 15.28 -22.37 39.70
N LEU A 103 14.53 -23.36 40.19
CA LEU A 103 13.41 -23.18 41.11
C LEU A 103 13.85 -22.69 42.50
N ALA A 104 15.00 -23.15 43.01
CA ALA A 104 15.58 -22.66 44.26
C ALA A 104 15.91 -21.17 44.17
N ARG A 105 16.56 -20.76 43.06
CA ARG A 105 16.84 -19.36 42.79
C ARG A 105 15.57 -18.54 42.58
N ALA A 106 14.57 -19.08 41.89
CA ALA A 106 13.26 -18.43 41.74
C ALA A 106 12.63 -18.16 43.11
N TYR A 107 12.61 -19.14 44.01
CA TYR A 107 12.06 -18.99 45.35
C TYR A 107 12.79 -17.93 46.18
N GLU A 108 14.11 -17.81 46.05
CA GLU A 108 14.89 -16.74 46.68
C GLU A 108 14.42 -15.35 46.21
N LEU A 109 14.15 -15.19 44.92
CA LEU A 109 13.73 -13.92 44.30
C LEU A 109 12.26 -13.55 44.55
N MET A 110 11.40 -14.52 44.86
CA MET A 110 10.00 -14.33 45.20
C MET A 110 9.82 -13.57 46.53
N ARG A 111 8.65 -12.97 46.73
CA ARG A 111 8.27 -12.25 47.95
C ARG A 111 7.01 -12.85 48.59
N PRO A 112 6.87 -12.82 49.93
CA PRO A 112 5.78 -13.49 50.64
C PRO A 112 4.41 -12.79 50.51
N ASP A 113 4.40 -11.49 50.17
CA ASP A 113 3.21 -10.64 49.99
C ASP A 113 2.55 -10.77 48.61
N ALA A 114 3.15 -11.51 47.67
CA ALA A 114 2.62 -11.71 46.32
C ALA A 114 2.56 -13.21 45.94
N THR A 115 1.66 -13.55 45.03
CA THR A 115 1.67 -14.86 44.34
C THR A 115 2.47 -14.72 43.06
N THR A 116 3.53 -15.52 42.89
CA THR A 116 4.35 -15.49 41.66
C THR A 116 3.83 -16.51 40.65
N ILE A 117 3.43 -16.04 39.47
CA ILE A 117 3.12 -16.89 38.32
C ILE A 117 4.44 -17.25 37.65
N ILE A 118 4.78 -18.53 37.57
CA ILE A 118 6.01 -19.01 36.94
C ILE A 118 5.64 -19.69 35.62
N LEU A 119 6.15 -19.17 34.50
CA LEU A 119 6.11 -19.84 33.21
C LEU A 119 7.43 -20.62 33.05
N LEU A 120 7.38 -21.94 33.16
CA LEU A 120 8.55 -22.82 33.07
C LEU A 120 8.67 -23.43 31.66
N TYR A 121 9.75 -23.11 30.95
CA TYR A 121 10.07 -23.67 29.63
C TYR A 121 11.24 -24.65 29.71
N THR A 122 11.06 -25.84 29.16
CA THR A 122 12.10 -26.89 29.13
C THR A 122 11.71 -28.00 28.17
N ASP A 123 12.72 -28.69 27.63
CA ASP A 123 12.60 -29.88 26.80
C ASP A 123 13.23 -31.13 27.46
N ALA A 124 13.70 -31.00 28.71
CA ALA A 124 14.44 -32.03 29.45
C ALA A 124 13.88 -32.26 30.87
N PRO A 125 14.00 -33.49 31.42
CA PRO A 125 13.59 -33.75 32.80
C PRO A 125 14.55 -33.08 33.82
N PRO A 126 14.12 -32.85 35.07
CA PRO A 126 15.05 -32.41 36.11
C PRO A 126 16.00 -33.55 36.52
N HIS A 127 17.18 -33.26 37.06
CA HIS A 127 18.04 -34.30 37.67
C HIS A 127 17.34 -34.97 38.85
N THR A 128 17.14 -36.29 38.79
CA THR A 128 16.63 -37.10 39.89
C THR A 128 17.45 -38.37 40.04
N PHE A 129 17.28 -39.10 41.15
CA PHE A 129 17.93 -40.42 41.29
C PHE A 129 17.39 -41.48 40.32
N ALA A 130 16.31 -41.21 39.60
CA ALA A 130 15.76 -42.13 38.60
C ALA A 130 16.44 -41.98 37.24
N ASN A 131 16.92 -40.78 36.91
CA ASN A 131 17.51 -40.45 35.61
C ASN A 131 18.98 -39.96 35.68
N GLY A 132 19.55 -39.81 36.87
CA GLY A 132 20.94 -39.41 37.10
C GLY A 132 21.72 -40.37 38.00
N SER A 133 23.04 -40.20 38.06
CA SER A 133 23.95 -41.06 38.82
C SER A 133 24.81 -40.25 39.80
N MET A 134 24.99 -40.76 41.02
CA MET A 134 25.87 -40.14 42.02
C MET A 134 27.34 -40.55 41.86
N ASP A 135 27.59 -41.64 41.13
CA ASP A 135 28.91 -42.26 41.01
C ASP A 135 29.54 -42.04 39.62
N ASP A 136 28.73 -41.65 38.63
CA ASP A 136 29.20 -41.36 37.27
C ASP A 136 29.69 -39.91 37.17
N SER A 137 30.93 -39.72 36.74
CA SER A 137 31.52 -38.39 36.51
C SER A 137 30.87 -37.62 35.37
N CYS A 138 30.15 -38.31 34.48
CA CYS A 138 29.41 -37.69 33.40
C CYS A 138 28.01 -37.21 33.83
N SER A 139 27.54 -37.55 35.04
CA SER A 139 26.23 -37.09 35.53
C SER A 139 26.34 -35.86 36.42
N ASN A 140 25.43 -34.90 36.19
CA ASN A 140 25.35 -33.63 36.90
C ASN A 140 24.44 -33.69 38.14
N LEU A 141 23.81 -34.84 38.43
CA LEU A 141 23.03 -35.06 39.65
C LEU A 141 23.85 -34.81 40.91
N ARG A 142 25.10 -35.32 40.98
CA ARG A 142 25.95 -35.12 42.17
C ARG A 142 26.32 -33.64 42.37
N PRO A 143 26.84 -32.92 41.36
CA PRO A 143 27.04 -31.47 41.43
C PRO A 143 25.79 -30.71 41.91
N GLU A 144 24.61 -31.01 41.35
CA GLU A 144 23.37 -30.35 41.77
C GLU A 144 23.02 -30.64 43.24
N GLN A 145 23.10 -31.90 43.65
CA GLN A 145 22.85 -32.28 45.05
C GLN A 145 23.86 -31.60 46.00
N GLU A 146 25.13 -31.50 45.63
CA GLU A 146 26.14 -30.80 46.44
C GLU A 146 25.85 -29.29 46.56
N ALA A 147 25.36 -28.66 45.50
CA ALA A 147 25.00 -27.24 45.49
C ALA A 147 23.69 -26.93 46.25
N LEU A 148 22.76 -27.88 46.29
CA LEU A 148 21.49 -27.75 46.99
C LEU A 148 21.54 -28.31 48.42
N ARG A 149 22.57 -29.03 48.84
CA ARG A 149 22.64 -29.67 50.17
C ARG A 149 22.53 -28.70 51.36
N ASN A 150 22.04 -29.23 52.48
CA ASN A 150 22.04 -28.53 53.76
C ASN A 150 23.48 -28.45 54.33
N PRO A 151 24.01 -27.25 54.65
CA PRO A 151 25.34 -27.11 55.24
C PRO A 151 25.54 -27.88 56.55
N ASN A 152 24.46 -28.15 57.28
CA ASN A 152 24.48 -28.85 58.58
C ASN A 152 24.60 -30.38 58.47
N ASP A 153 24.40 -30.97 57.29
CA ASP A 153 24.44 -32.43 57.09
C ASP A 153 25.85 -33.02 57.00
N LYS A 154 26.91 -32.19 57.07
CA LYS A 154 28.32 -32.63 57.06
C LYS A 154 28.68 -33.63 58.17
N LYS A 155 27.83 -33.84 59.19
CA LYS A 155 28.11 -34.74 60.32
C LYS A 155 27.56 -36.16 60.20
N GLY A 156 26.68 -36.48 59.26
CA GLY A 156 25.94 -37.76 59.30
C GLY A 156 26.10 -38.70 58.10
N PHE A 157 26.20 -38.17 56.87
CA PHE A 157 25.93 -38.99 55.69
C PHE A 157 27.10 -39.90 55.26
N TRP A 158 28.35 -39.48 55.46
CA TRP A 158 29.52 -40.25 54.99
C TRP A 158 29.96 -41.40 55.92
N GLN A 159 29.28 -41.63 57.04
CA GLN A 159 29.61 -42.75 57.94
C GLN A 159 28.83 -44.04 57.66
N SER A 160 27.78 -44.02 56.83
CA SER A 160 26.98 -45.24 56.56
C SER A 160 27.32 -46.00 55.28
N ILE A 161 28.14 -45.45 54.36
CA ILE A 161 28.38 -46.08 53.04
C ILE A 161 29.82 -46.62 52.84
N THR A 162 30.83 -46.25 53.63
CA THR A 162 32.19 -46.79 53.43
C THR A 162 32.90 -47.21 54.71
N LYS A 163 32.85 -48.52 55.02
CA LYS A 163 33.93 -49.17 55.77
C LYS A 163 35.14 -49.31 54.84
N GLY A 164 36.17 -48.50 55.06
CA GLY A 164 37.50 -48.75 54.50
C GLY A 164 38.33 -47.49 54.20
N LEU A 165 39.32 -47.26 55.05
CA LEU A 165 40.50 -46.40 54.89
C LEU A 165 40.43 -44.87 55.11
N ALA A 166 41.20 -44.48 56.14
CA ALA A 166 42.15 -43.37 56.26
C ALA A 166 41.66 -41.90 56.34
N LYS A 167 41.91 -41.37 57.55
CA LYS A 167 41.97 -39.97 58.00
C LYS A 167 42.49 -38.96 56.95
N SER A 168 41.81 -37.81 56.86
CA SER A 168 42.48 -36.51 56.98
C SER A 168 41.58 -35.51 57.72
N LYS A 169 42.21 -34.69 58.58
CA LYS A 169 41.57 -33.62 59.34
C LYS A 169 41.55 -32.36 58.48
N SER A 170 40.40 -31.68 58.39
CA SER A 170 40.36 -30.25 58.02
C SER A 170 39.29 -29.50 58.82
N ALA A 171 39.65 -28.28 59.20
CA ALA A 171 38.96 -27.34 60.09
C ALA A 171 37.55 -26.91 59.61
N PRO A 172 36.67 -26.39 60.50
CA PRO A 172 35.30 -26.03 60.14
C PRO A 172 35.29 -24.77 59.26
N ARG A 173 35.01 -24.96 57.98
CA ARG A 173 34.61 -23.88 57.06
C ARG A 173 33.08 -23.79 57.12
N THR A 174 32.57 -22.69 57.66
CA THR A 174 31.17 -22.28 57.49
C THR A 174 31.00 -21.87 56.03
N ASP A 175 30.63 -22.83 55.18
CA ASP A 175 30.31 -22.55 53.78
C ASP A 175 29.05 -21.66 53.72
N PRO A 176 29.00 -20.67 52.80
CA PRO A 176 27.83 -19.83 52.62
C PRO A 176 26.59 -20.70 52.29
N VAL A 177 25.46 -20.37 52.89
CA VAL A 177 24.22 -21.11 52.65
C VAL A 177 23.71 -20.79 51.24
N SER A 178 23.47 -21.82 50.44
CA SER A 178 23.05 -21.71 49.04
C SER A 178 21.63 -21.12 48.91
N TYR A 179 21.41 -20.28 47.90
CA TYR A 179 20.12 -19.67 47.52
C TYR A 179 19.35 -19.04 48.69
N GLY A 180 20.01 -18.15 49.43
CA GLY A 180 19.40 -17.41 50.55
C GLY A 180 18.98 -18.26 51.76
N GLY A 181 19.45 -19.51 51.86
CA GLY A 181 19.04 -20.45 52.91
C GLY A 181 18.17 -21.61 52.43
N PHE A 182 17.57 -21.48 51.25
CA PHE A 182 16.46 -22.34 50.83
C PHE A 182 16.89 -23.53 49.96
N GLY A 183 18.13 -23.57 49.46
CA GLY A 183 18.58 -24.57 48.48
C GLY A 183 18.23 -26.02 48.85
N HIS A 184 18.38 -26.39 50.13
CA HIS A 184 18.12 -27.74 50.63
C HIS A 184 16.66 -28.19 50.57
N HIS A 185 15.71 -27.26 50.46
CA HIS A 185 14.31 -27.59 50.24
C HIS A 185 13.97 -27.88 48.77
N PHE A 186 14.91 -27.60 47.86
CA PHE A 186 14.79 -27.82 46.43
C PHE A 186 15.67 -28.98 45.95
N ALA A 187 16.40 -29.66 46.85
CA ALA A 187 17.21 -30.83 46.50
C ALA A 187 16.36 -32.00 45.94
N ASP A 188 15.07 -32.05 46.28
CA ASP A 188 14.08 -32.94 45.68
C ASP A 188 12.83 -32.18 45.22
N LEU A 189 12.21 -32.64 44.13
CA LEU A 189 11.11 -31.90 43.50
C LEU A 189 9.80 -31.94 44.30
N VAL A 190 9.59 -32.96 45.13
CA VAL A 190 8.39 -33.07 46.00
C VAL A 190 8.44 -32.00 47.09
N SER A 191 9.59 -31.84 47.75
CA SER A 191 9.83 -30.75 48.70
C SER A 191 9.71 -29.39 48.02
N ALA A 192 10.34 -29.21 46.84
CA ALA A 192 10.24 -27.97 46.07
C ALA A 192 8.77 -27.58 45.80
N SER A 193 7.95 -28.56 45.39
CA SER A 193 6.53 -28.36 45.11
C SER A 193 5.73 -27.92 46.35
N LYS A 194 6.01 -28.51 47.52
CA LYS A 194 5.37 -28.12 48.80
C LYS A 194 5.77 -26.72 49.25
N TRP A 195 7.01 -26.33 49.00
CA TRP A 195 7.50 -24.98 49.29
C TRP A 195 6.87 -23.93 48.38
N LEU A 196 6.85 -24.18 47.07
CA LEU A 196 6.24 -23.30 46.08
C LEU A 196 4.72 -23.19 46.27
N SER A 197 4.04 -24.25 46.71
CA SER A 197 2.60 -24.22 46.94
C SER A 197 2.18 -23.57 48.27
N LYS A 198 3.11 -22.96 49.03
CA LYS A 198 2.89 -22.41 50.39
C LYS A 198 2.40 -23.47 51.42
N ARG A 199 2.61 -24.76 51.17
CA ARG A 199 2.30 -25.83 52.14
C ARG A 199 3.39 -25.93 53.21
N SER A 200 4.64 -25.62 52.85
CA SER A 200 5.79 -25.65 53.77
C SER A 200 6.52 -24.30 53.86
N GLY A 201 6.54 -23.52 52.77
CA GLY A 201 7.17 -22.20 52.73
C GLY A 201 6.19 -21.04 52.94
N ASP A 202 6.71 -19.81 53.10
CA ASP A 202 5.93 -18.59 53.29
C ASP A 202 5.55 -17.89 51.96
N LYS A 203 6.32 -18.15 50.89
CA LYS A 203 6.08 -17.64 49.53
C LYS A 203 5.22 -18.59 48.70
N LYS A 204 4.39 -18.04 47.81
CA LYS A 204 3.44 -18.80 46.96
C LYS A 204 3.75 -18.60 45.48
N ALA A 205 3.82 -19.71 44.73
CA ALA A 205 3.87 -19.72 43.28
C ALA A 205 2.74 -20.55 42.67
N GLN A 206 2.38 -20.21 41.43
CA GLN A 206 1.61 -21.07 40.52
C GLN A 206 2.50 -21.34 39.31
N VAL A 207 2.81 -22.61 39.04
CA VAL A 207 3.75 -22.99 37.99
C VAL A 207 2.98 -23.51 36.77
N PHE A 208 3.22 -22.88 35.63
CA PHE A 208 2.73 -23.32 34.33
C PHE A 208 3.91 -23.84 33.52
N CYS A 209 3.94 -25.15 33.26
CA CYS A 209 5.01 -25.77 32.50
C CYS A 209 4.62 -25.85 31.01
N ILE A 210 5.49 -25.40 30.11
CA ILE A 210 5.35 -25.55 28.65
C ILE A 210 6.49 -26.43 28.16
N LEU A 211 6.15 -27.68 27.86
CA LEU A 211 7.08 -28.78 27.59
C LEU A 211 7.16 -29.11 26.11
N ASP A 212 8.32 -29.64 25.69
CA ASP A 212 8.55 -30.10 24.32
C ASP A 212 7.66 -31.27 23.92
N ASN A 213 7.37 -31.41 22.62
CA ASN A 213 6.46 -32.43 22.11
C ASN A 213 6.99 -33.86 22.29
N ARG A 214 8.30 -34.05 22.45
CA ARG A 214 8.97 -35.36 22.61
C ARG A 214 8.98 -35.87 24.05
N MET A 215 8.62 -35.02 25.03
CA MET A 215 8.63 -35.41 26.43
C MET A 215 7.47 -36.36 26.73
N ASP A 216 7.79 -37.64 26.97
CA ASP A 216 6.83 -38.66 27.39
C ASP A 216 6.46 -38.53 28.88
N PHE A 217 5.60 -39.40 29.39
CA PHE A 217 5.20 -39.37 30.81
C PHE A 217 6.38 -39.53 31.78
N LYS A 218 7.42 -40.28 31.40
CA LYS A 218 8.60 -40.52 32.26
C LYS A 218 9.36 -39.22 32.51
N THR A 219 9.49 -38.41 31.47
CA THR A 219 10.22 -37.14 31.52
C THR A 219 9.34 -35.96 31.95
N SER A 220 8.06 -35.94 31.58
CA SER A 220 7.12 -34.85 31.89
C SER A 220 6.38 -34.99 33.23
N GLY A 221 6.31 -36.19 33.82
CA GLY A 221 5.52 -36.47 35.02
C GLY A 221 5.89 -35.58 36.21
N TYR A 222 7.18 -35.28 36.37
CA TYR A 222 7.72 -34.38 37.38
C TYR A 222 7.13 -32.96 37.28
N TYR A 223 7.04 -32.43 36.06
CA TYR A 223 6.49 -31.10 35.79
C TYR A 223 4.97 -31.05 35.92
N ASN A 224 4.28 -32.15 35.58
CA ASN A 224 2.85 -32.29 35.82
C ASN A 224 2.53 -32.28 37.33
N TYR A 225 3.34 -32.99 38.12
CA TYR A 225 3.24 -33.00 39.58
C TYR A 225 3.46 -31.60 40.16
N LEU A 226 4.53 -30.91 39.75
CA LEU A 226 4.84 -29.54 40.18
C LEU A 226 3.71 -28.56 39.86
N SER A 227 3.21 -28.59 38.62
CA SER A 227 2.11 -27.71 38.17
C SER A 227 0.83 -27.96 38.97
N THR A 228 0.46 -29.24 39.15
CA THR A 228 -0.73 -29.63 39.91
C THR A 228 -0.62 -29.21 41.38
N MET A 229 0.53 -29.46 42.02
CA MET A 229 0.75 -29.13 43.42
C MET A 229 0.74 -27.62 43.68
N THR A 230 1.23 -26.81 42.74
CA THR A 230 1.24 -25.35 42.86
C THR A 230 -0.06 -24.70 42.39
N GLY A 231 -1.02 -25.48 41.90
CA GLY A 231 -2.28 -24.98 41.37
C GLY A 231 -2.11 -24.19 40.07
N GLY A 232 -1.16 -24.60 39.22
CA GLY A 232 -0.99 -24.18 37.83
C GLY A 232 -1.42 -25.30 36.85
N ALA A 233 -0.85 -25.33 35.64
CA ALA A 233 -1.17 -26.33 34.62
C ALA A 233 0.06 -26.69 33.76
N CYS A 234 0.14 -27.94 33.32
CA CYS A 234 1.24 -28.47 32.52
C CYS A 234 0.78 -28.70 31.07
N PHE A 235 1.55 -28.19 30.10
CA PHE A 235 1.24 -28.26 28.68
C PHE A 235 2.35 -28.98 27.93
N ARG A 236 1.98 -29.99 27.14
CA ARG A 236 2.86 -30.65 26.19
C ARG A 236 2.53 -30.18 24.78
N LEU A 237 3.49 -29.55 24.10
CA LEU A 237 3.26 -28.99 22.77
C LEU A 237 3.07 -30.10 21.72
N THR A 238 2.45 -29.77 20.59
CA THR A 238 2.35 -30.69 19.44
C THR A 238 3.57 -30.61 18.52
N ASP A 239 4.21 -29.44 18.48
CA ASP A 239 5.46 -29.17 17.81
C ASP A 239 6.24 -28.09 18.56
N SER A 240 7.55 -28.05 18.32
CA SER A 240 8.48 -27.13 19.00
C SER A 240 8.74 -25.87 18.17
N LYS A 241 7.81 -25.47 17.28
CA LYS A 241 7.96 -24.25 16.49
C LYS A 241 7.80 -23.03 17.39
N HIS A 242 8.60 -21.99 17.12
CA HIS A 242 8.56 -20.77 17.91
C HIS A 242 7.18 -20.08 17.92
N THR A 243 6.43 -20.15 16.82
CA THR A 243 5.05 -19.62 16.73
C THR A 243 4.06 -20.37 17.62
N THR A 244 4.19 -21.70 17.70
CA THR A 244 3.39 -22.58 18.56
C THR A 244 3.60 -22.23 20.04
N ILE A 245 4.86 -22.13 20.46
CA ILE A 245 5.25 -21.80 21.85
C ILE A 245 4.69 -20.42 22.25
N SER A 246 4.86 -19.42 21.37
CA SER A 246 4.35 -18.06 21.60
C SER A 246 2.82 -18.03 21.74
N ASN A 247 2.11 -18.69 20.82
CA ASN A 247 0.64 -18.72 20.82
C ASN A 247 0.09 -19.37 22.11
N VAL A 248 0.62 -20.54 22.49
CA VAL A 248 0.18 -21.24 23.72
C VAL A 248 0.47 -20.39 24.96
N THR A 249 1.64 -19.76 25.03
CA THR A 249 2.00 -18.87 26.15
C THR A 249 1.01 -17.72 26.32
N ILE A 250 0.69 -17.01 25.24
CA ILE A 250 -0.21 -15.85 25.27
C ILE A 250 -1.62 -16.29 25.64
N GLU A 251 -2.13 -17.38 25.07
CA GLU A 251 -3.47 -17.89 25.35
C GLU A 251 -3.62 -18.38 26.79
N VAL A 252 -2.59 -19.02 27.36
CA VAL A 252 -2.55 -19.41 28.78
C VAL A 252 -2.64 -18.19 29.69
N LEU A 253 -1.88 -17.13 29.40
CA LEU A 253 -1.94 -15.88 30.18
C LEU A 253 -3.31 -15.20 30.06
N LEU A 254 -3.87 -15.12 28.85
CA LEU A 254 -5.20 -14.53 28.61
C LEU A 254 -6.31 -15.30 29.34
N ALA A 255 -6.28 -16.63 29.30
CA ALA A 255 -7.22 -17.49 30.01
C ALA A 255 -7.09 -17.31 31.54
N TRP A 256 -5.87 -17.29 32.07
CA TRP A 256 -5.62 -17.03 33.49
C TRP A 256 -6.17 -15.67 33.95
N MET A 257 -6.02 -14.63 33.12
CA MET A 257 -6.57 -13.29 33.36
C MET A 257 -8.09 -13.17 33.18
N ARG A 258 -8.78 -14.20 32.68
CA ARG A 258 -10.22 -14.17 32.33
C ARG A 258 -10.59 -13.16 31.24
N VAL A 259 -9.71 -12.92 30.27
CA VAL A 259 -10.04 -12.09 29.10
C VAL A 259 -10.78 -12.94 28.07
N GLN A 260 -12.07 -12.69 27.86
CA GLN A 260 -12.85 -13.38 26.83
C GLN A 260 -12.53 -12.84 25.44
N LYS A 261 -12.38 -13.72 24.45
CA LYS A 261 -12.38 -13.34 23.03
C LYS A 261 -13.82 -12.94 22.65
N SER A 262 -14.02 -11.75 22.08
CA SER A 262 -15.30 -11.41 21.45
C SER A 262 -15.55 -12.40 20.32
N MET A 263 -16.63 -13.17 20.41
CA MET A 263 -17.01 -14.16 19.41
C MET A 263 -17.40 -13.50 18.09
N ILE A 264 -16.41 -13.19 17.25
CA ILE A 264 -16.64 -12.84 15.86
C ILE A 264 -15.58 -13.62 15.05
N THR A 265 -16.07 -14.67 14.39
CA THR A 265 -15.53 -15.30 13.16
C THR A 265 -14.15 -16.00 13.16
N THR A 266 -13.77 -16.72 14.22
CA THR A 266 -12.87 -17.89 14.03
C THR A 266 -13.46 -19.15 14.67
N PRO A 267 -13.51 -20.30 13.96
CA PRO A 267 -13.97 -21.55 14.57
C PRO A 267 -13.09 -21.84 15.78
N ILE A 268 -13.68 -22.47 16.82
CA ILE A 268 -13.02 -22.86 18.09
C ILE A 268 -11.70 -23.55 17.76
N GLY A 269 -10.62 -22.78 17.74
CA GLY A 269 -9.33 -23.22 17.23
C GLY A 269 -8.69 -24.12 18.27
N LEU A 270 -8.49 -25.39 17.93
CA LEU A 270 -7.66 -26.28 18.74
C LEU A 270 -6.27 -25.65 18.88
N LEU A 271 -5.82 -25.48 20.11
CA LEU A 271 -4.46 -25.03 20.38
C LEU A 271 -3.47 -26.17 20.05
N PRO A 272 -2.26 -25.84 19.59
CA PRO A 272 -1.20 -26.80 19.31
C PRO A 272 -0.53 -27.35 20.59
N ALA A 273 -1.32 -27.75 21.58
CA ALA A 273 -0.85 -28.29 22.85
C ALA A 273 -1.87 -29.28 23.47
N TYR A 274 -1.37 -30.12 24.35
CA TYR A 274 -2.15 -30.98 25.24
C TYR A 274 -1.98 -30.50 26.67
N ILE A 275 -3.08 -30.40 27.42
CA ILE A 275 -3.08 -30.18 28.86
C ILE A 275 -2.84 -31.54 29.52
N MET A 276 -1.75 -31.65 30.25
CA MET A 276 -1.42 -32.82 31.06
C MET A 276 -2.16 -32.73 32.39
N GLY A 277 -2.85 -33.80 32.78
CA GLY A 277 -3.54 -33.90 34.06
C GLY A 277 -3.44 -35.30 34.64
N TYR A 278 -4.09 -35.52 35.78
CA TYR A 278 -4.21 -36.84 36.39
C TYR A 278 -5.66 -37.35 36.31
N VAL A 279 -5.84 -38.65 36.12
CA VAL A 279 -7.16 -39.30 36.18
C VAL A 279 -7.71 -39.23 37.62
N SER A 280 -6.84 -39.43 38.61
CA SER A 280 -7.14 -39.16 40.02
C SER A 280 -5.96 -38.47 40.72
N VAL A 281 -6.24 -37.48 41.56
CA VAL A 281 -5.26 -36.82 42.44
C VAL A 281 -5.26 -37.39 43.87
N ASP A 282 -5.93 -38.53 44.08
CA ASP A 282 -5.97 -39.18 45.38
C ASP A 282 -4.56 -39.51 45.86
N LYS A 283 -4.23 -39.07 47.08
CA LYS A 283 -2.91 -39.25 47.73
C LYS A 283 -1.75 -38.49 47.07
N ILE A 284 -2.00 -37.45 46.27
CA ILE A 284 -0.92 -36.64 45.68
C ILE A 284 -0.02 -35.93 46.71
N ASP A 285 -0.54 -35.68 47.92
CA ASP A 285 0.22 -35.07 49.04
C ASP A 285 1.01 -36.09 49.89
N THR A 286 0.85 -37.41 49.68
CA THR A 286 1.51 -38.44 50.52
C THR A 286 3.01 -38.62 50.30
N PRO A 287 3.57 -38.47 49.07
CA PRO A 287 5.00 -38.63 48.86
C PRO A 287 5.83 -37.71 49.76
N ILE A 288 6.87 -38.27 50.38
CA ILE A 288 7.75 -37.50 51.26
C ILE A 288 8.85 -36.80 50.45
N ASN A 289 9.43 -37.50 49.48
CA ASN A 289 10.48 -37.02 48.57
C ASN A 289 10.40 -37.74 47.21
N GLU A 290 11.25 -37.37 46.25
CA GLU A 290 11.25 -37.93 44.89
C GLU A 290 11.62 -39.42 44.78
N ASN A 291 12.16 -40.04 45.83
CA ASN A 291 12.49 -41.47 45.87
C ASN A 291 11.41 -42.34 46.51
N ASP A 292 10.33 -41.73 46.99
CA ASP A 292 9.25 -42.43 47.68
C ASP A 292 8.45 -43.30 46.70
N PRO A 293 8.34 -44.62 46.91
CA PRO A 293 7.57 -45.49 46.02
C PRO A 293 6.09 -45.08 45.86
N SER A 294 5.54 -44.34 46.83
CA SER A 294 4.17 -43.80 46.72
C SER A 294 4.02 -42.74 45.63
N ALA A 295 5.12 -42.18 45.11
CA ALA A 295 5.11 -41.24 44.00
C ALA A 295 5.02 -41.89 42.61
N ALA A 296 5.16 -43.22 42.51
CA ALA A 296 5.22 -43.94 41.24
C ALA A 296 3.95 -43.81 40.37
N SER A 297 2.81 -43.44 40.96
CA SER A 297 1.59 -43.12 40.21
C SER A 297 1.61 -41.75 39.54
N PHE A 298 2.52 -40.85 39.94
CA PHE A 298 2.54 -39.45 39.50
C PHE A 298 3.74 -39.11 38.61
N PHE A 299 4.89 -39.74 38.83
CA PHE A 299 6.13 -39.58 38.05
C PHE A 299 7.06 -40.79 38.23
N GLU A 300 8.18 -40.85 37.49
CA GLU A 300 9.13 -41.97 37.54
C GLU A 300 9.92 -42.01 38.86
N VAL A 301 10.08 -43.20 39.46
CA VAL A 301 10.76 -43.39 40.76
C VAL A 301 11.82 -44.50 40.62
N PRO A 302 12.99 -44.42 41.29
CA PRO A 302 14.03 -45.43 41.15
C PRO A 302 13.55 -46.85 41.46
N LYS A 303 13.93 -47.81 40.60
CA LYS A 303 13.75 -49.27 40.79
C LYS A 303 12.31 -49.81 40.77
N THR A 304 11.33 -49.02 40.34
CA THR A 304 9.93 -49.48 40.17
C THR A 304 9.50 -49.33 38.72
N LEU A 305 9.02 -50.42 38.10
CA LEU A 305 8.41 -50.34 36.76
C LEU A 305 7.04 -49.65 36.87
N LEU A 306 6.83 -48.62 36.05
CA LEU A 306 5.57 -47.89 35.93
C LEU A 306 4.45 -48.82 35.44
N ASP A 307 3.62 -49.31 36.36
CA ASP A 307 2.66 -50.40 36.07
C ASP A 307 1.28 -49.91 35.54
N LYS A 308 1.04 -48.59 35.48
CA LYS A 308 -0.06 -47.90 34.78
C LYS A 308 0.09 -46.37 34.97
N SER A 309 0.18 -45.59 33.89
CA SER A 309 0.24 -44.13 33.99
C SER A 309 -1.11 -43.55 34.45
N ASN A 310 -1.14 -42.85 35.59
CA ASN A 310 -2.31 -42.07 36.06
C ASN A 310 -2.50 -40.76 35.28
N ALA A 311 -1.76 -40.56 34.18
CA ALA A 311 -1.83 -39.36 33.35
C ALA A 311 -3.02 -39.39 32.39
N ASN A 312 -3.60 -38.22 32.18
CA ASN A 312 -4.57 -37.94 31.13
C ASN A 312 -4.07 -36.77 30.30
N GLU A 313 -4.34 -36.79 28.99
CA GLU A 313 -3.99 -35.72 28.07
C GLU A 313 -5.24 -35.21 27.36
N ILE A 314 -5.52 -33.92 27.50
CA ILE A 314 -6.69 -33.28 26.88
C ILE A 314 -6.18 -32.28 25.86
N ARG A 315 -6.72 -32.32 24.65
CA ARG A 315 -6.34 -31.33 23.62
C ARG A 315 -6.75 -29.93 24.07
N ALA A 316 -5.81 -28.99 24.06
CA ALA A 316 -6.07 -27.63 24.49
C ALA A 316 -6.99 -26.90 23.48
N CYS A 317 -7.98 -26.20 24.01
CA CYS A 317 -8.94 -25.32 23.34
C CYS A 317 -9.50 -24.32 24.37
N ALA A 318 -10.20 -23.28 23.94
CA ALA A 318 -10.76 -22.26 24.84
C ALA A 318 -11.58 -22.86 26.00
N ASP A 319 -12.45 -23.84 25.72
CA ASP A 319 -13.29 -24.49 26.74
C ASP A 319 -12.46 -25.28 27.75
N SER A 320 -11.50 -26.07 27.27
CA SER A 320 -10.61 -26.84 28.16
C SER A 320 -9.71 -25.91 28.99
N LEU A 321 -9.27 -24.77 28.44
CA LEU A 321 -8.52 -23.79 29.21
C LEU A 321 -9.39 -23.21 30.33
N GLN A 322 -10.65 -22.87 30.03
CA GLN A 322 -11.58 -22.34 31.04
C GLN A 322 -11.92 -23.37 32.12
N GLN A 323 -11.98 -24.66 31.76
CA GLN A 323 -12.30 -25.75 32.68
C GLN A 323 -11.12 -26.15 33.57
N PHE A 324 -9.91 -26.21 33.01
CA PHE A 324 -8.75 -26.81 33.66
C PHE A 324 -7.68 -25.81 34.12
N LEU A 325 -7.69 -24.54 33.66
CA LEU A 325 -6.80 -23.53 34.23
C LEU A 325 -7.38 -22.89 35.50
N PRO A 326 -6.51 -22.63 36.49
CA PRO A 326 -6.83 -21.67 37.54
C PRO A 326 -7.04 -20.29 36.92
N THR A 327 -7.93 -19.51 37.51
CA THR A 327 -8.19 -18.15 37.05
C THR A 327 -7.95 -17.15 38.18
N LYS A 328 -7.54 -15.93 37.82
CA LYS A 328 -7.41 -14.81 38.76
C LYS A 328 -8.74 -14.58 39.48
N ALA A 329 -8.68 -14.34 40.80
CA ALA A 329 -9.88 -14.22 41.63
C ALA A 329 -10.73 -13.00 41.22
N THR A 330 -10.08 -11.88 40.90
CA THR A 330 -10.73 -10.67 40.35
C THR A 330 -10.52 -10.61 38.83
N PRO A 331 -11.58 -10.60 38.01
CA PRO A 331 -11.47 -10.38 36.57
C PRO A 331 -10.78 -9.05 36.25
N VAL A 332 -10.13 -8.98 35.08
CA VAL A 332 -9.60 -7.70 34.57
C VAL A 332 -10.78 -6.79 34.19
N GLN A 333 -10.64 -5.49 34.46
CA GLN A 333 -11.64 -4.49 34.07
C GLN A 333 -11.78 -4.41 32.54
N ASN A 334 -12.94 -3.93 32.07
CA ASN A 334 -13.16 -3.69 30.66
C ASN A 334 -12.20 -2.59 30.15
N PHE A 335 -11.35 -2.95 29.18
CA PHE A 335 -10.34 -2.06 28.63
C PHE A 335 -10.92 -0.83 27.93
N ALA A 336 -12.12 -0.96 27.34
CA ALA A 336 -12.80 0.13 26.67
C ALA A 336 -13.30 1.18 27.66
N GLU A 337 -13.93 0.75 28.75
CA GLU A 337 -14.40 1.61 29.83
C GLU A 337 -13.21 2.34 30.49
N ARG A 338 -12.15 1.60 30.82
CA ARG A 338 -10.93 2.19 31.42
C ARG A 338 -10.27 3.23 30.50
N TYR A 339 -10.26 3.01 29.18
CA TYR A 339 -9.71 3.95 28.20
C TYR A 339 -10.48 5.29 28.18
N MET A 340 -11.81 5.24 28.33
CA MET A 340 -12.63 6.45 28.37
C MET A 340 -12.46 7.21 29.69
N ASP A 341 -12.45 6.49 30.82
CA ASP A 341 -12.51 7.09 32.16
C ASP A 341 -11.16 7.56 32.71
N ASP A 342 -10.04 6.95 32.30
CA ASP A 342 -8.70 7.24 32.81
C ASP A 342 -7.77 7.80 31.71
N SER A 343 -7.43 9.09 31.82
CA SER A 343 -6.55 9.78 30.87
C SER A 343 -5.11 9.24 30.86
N GLN A 344 -4.59 8.80 32.01
CA GLN A 344 -3.24 8.27 32.12
C GLN A 344 -3.15 6.87 31.50
N TYR A 345 -4.18 6.06 31.70
CA TYR A 345 -4.32 4.78 31.01
C TYR A 345 -4.46 4.95 29.50
N ARG A 346 -5.18 5.98 29.03
CA ARG A 346 -5.32 6.31 27.60
C ARG A 346 -3.98 6.54 26.91
N GLU A 347 -3.13 7.38 27.50
CA GLU A 347 -1.77 7.63 26.99
C GLU A 347 -0.92 6.36 26.96
N THR A 348 -1.04 5.54 28.00
CA THR A 348 -0.32 4.25 28.10
C THR A 348 -0.78 3.28 27.01
N ALA A 349 -2.09 3.14 26.79
CA ALA A 349 -2.65 2.26 25.75
C ALA A 349 -2.23 2.68 24.34
N VAL A 350 -2.27 3.98 24.04
CA VAL A 350 -1.80 4.56 22.76
C VAL A 350 -0.32 4.28 22.54
N LYS A 351 0.51 4.50 23.58
CA LYS A 351 1.95 4.27 23.52
C LYS A 351 2.30 2.79 23.29
N GLU A 352 1.62 1.88 23.97
CA GLU A 352 1.85 0.43 23.81
C GLU A 352 1.35 -0.08 22.45
N LEU A 353 0.20 0.39 21.96
CA LEU A 353 -0.27 0.07 20.60
C LEU A 353 0.72 0.54 19.54
N LYS A 354 1.27 1.75 19.67
CA LYS A 354 2.28 2.28 18.72
C LYS A 354 3.52 1.40 18.68
N LYS A 355 4.05 1.00 19.84
CA LYS A 355 5.19 0.07 19.92
C LYS A 355 4.91 -1.25 19.24
N LEU A 356 3.71 -1.82 19.44
CA LEU A 356 3.31 -3.07 18.81
C LEU A 356 3.19 -2.93 17.30
N ILE A 357 2.62 -1.83 16.80
CA ILE A 357 2.53 -1.56 15.35
C ILE A 357 3.93 -1.52 14.70
N ASP A 358 4.87 -0.84 15.35
CA ASP A 358 6.23 -0.69 14.83
C ASP A 358 7.05 -1.99 14.86
N GLN A 359 6.74 -2.90 15.79
CA GLN A 359 7.47 -4.17 15.97
C GLN A 359 6.80 -5.35 15.26
N ASP A 360 5.51 -5.57 15.51
CA ASP A 360 4.70 -6.68 14.98
C ASP A 360 3.21 -6.29 14.94
N VAL A 361 2.77 -5.73 13.81
CA VAL A 361 1.38 -5.33 13.58
C VAL A 361 0.39 -6.50 13.66
N SER A 362 0.86 -7.73 13.41
CA SER A 362 0.02 -8.93 13.45
C SER A 362 -0.50 -9.25 14.85
N ALA A 363 0.26 -8.88 15.88
CA ALA A 363 -0.11 -9.05 17.29
C ALA A 363 -1.45 -8.38 17.64
N ILE A 364 -1.80 -7.27 16.98
CA ILE A 364 -3.05 -6.54 17.24
C ILE A 364 -4.28 -7.37 16.81
N SER A 365 -4.17 -8.08 15.69
CA SER A 365 -5.26 -8.93 15.19
C SER A 365 -5.43 -10.23 15.98
N LEU A 366 -4.32 -10.77 16.51
CA LEU A 366 -4.28 -12.05 17.19
C LEU A 366 -4.68 -11.96 18.66
N ASN A 367 -4.44 -10.80 19.30
CA ASN A 367 -4.70 -10.61 20.72
C ASN A 367 -6.01 -9.81 20.95
N PRO A 368 -7.00 -10.39 21.66
CA PRO A 368 -8.28 -9.71 21.93
C PRO A 368 -8.13 -8.40 22.74
N VAL A 369 -7.10 -8.29 23.59
CA VAL A 369 -6.83 -7.06 24.36
C VAL A 369 -6.46 -5.93 23.42
N PHE A 370 -5.50 -6.16 22.52
CA PHE A 370 -5.06 -5.13 21.58
C PHE A 370 -6.11 -4.85 20.50
N GLY A 371 -6.83 -5.86 20.04
CA GLY A 371 -7.92 -5.67 19.08
C GLY A 371 -9.08 -4.85 19.65
N SER A 372 -9.45 -5.04 20.93
CA SER A 372 -10.49 -4.23 21.57
C SER A 372 -10.03 -2.78 21.77
N LEU A 373 -8.81 -2.57 22.26
CA LEU A 373 -8.23 -1.23 22.40
C LEU A 373 -8.07 -0.50 21.07
N TRP A 374 -7.63 -1.20 20.02
CA TRP A 374 -7.51 -0.63 18.67
C TRP A 374 -8.84 -0.05 18.18
N ARG A 375 -9.94 -0.79 18.34
CA ARG A 375 -11.28 -0.30 17.97
C ARG A 375 -11.69 0.92 18.77
N VAL A 376 -11.42 0.94 20.09
CA VAL A 376 -11.73 2.10 20.95
C VAL A 376 -10.92 3.32 20.53
N VAL A 377 -9.62 3.17 20.26
CA VAL A 377 -8.75 4.24 19.76
C VAL A 377 -9.21 4.74 18.39
N CYS A 378 -9.65 3.83 17.50
CA CYS A 378 -10.20 4.21 16.19
C CYS A 378 -11.46 5.07 16.31
N ASN A 379 -12.25 4.88 17.38
CA ASN A 379 -13.48 5.62 17.68
C ASN A 379 -13.22 6.97 18.37
N ASP A 380 -12.09 7.12 19.04
CA ASP A 380 -11.71 8.35 19.75
C ASP A 380 -11.16 9.45 18.81
N ARG A 381 -12.08 10.07 18.06
CA ARG A 381 -11.75 11.15 17.09
C ARG A 381 -11.22 12.43 17.74
N LYS A 382 -11.29 12.57 19.07
CA LYS A 382 -10.78 13.74 19.80
C LYS A 382 -9.32 13.58 20.20
N ASN A 383 -8.75 12.39 20.03
CA ASN A 383 -7.35 12.11 20.35
C ASN A 383 -6.42 12.51 19.20
N PRO A 384 -5.50 13.47 19.39
CA PRO A 384 -4.57 13.92 18.34
C PRO A 384 -3.58 12.83 17.89
N GLU A 385 -3.29 11.82 18.73
CA GLU A 385 -2.37 10.72 18.40
C GLU A 385 -3.00 9.65 17.49
N ARG A 386 -4.33 9.71 17.28
CA ARG A 386 -5.10 8.71 16.49
C ARG A 386 -4.62 8.63 15.05
N ASP A 387 -4.50 9.77 14.37
CA ASP A 387 -4.21 9.78 12.93
C ASP A 387 -2.77 9.32 12.65
N GLY A 388 -1.85 9.62 13.57
CA GLY A 388 -0.49 9.07 13.56
C GLY A 388 -0.48 7.55 13.71
N LEU A 389 -1.29 6.99 14.61
CA LEU A 389 -1.45 5.55 14.79
C LEU A 389 -2.08 4.86 13.56
N LEU A 390 -3.14 5.43 12.97
CA LEU A 390 -3.79 4.90 11.77
C LEU A 390 -2.85 4.86 10.56
N THR A 391 -2.05 5.91 10.40
CA THR A 391 -1.03 6.01 9.34
C THR A 391 0.06 4.95 9.54
N ALA A 392 0.60 4.83 10.76
CA ALA A 392 1.60 3.83 11.09
C ALA A 392 1.08 2.40 10.88
N PHE A 393 -0.14 2.11 11.33
CA PHE A 393 -0.77 0.80 11.15
C PHE A 393 -0.92 0.45 9.67
N SER A 394 -1.53 1.33 8.87
CA SER A 394 -1.75 1.11 7.43
C SER A 394 -0.42 0.89 6.69
N PHE A 395 0.59 1.69 7.03
CA PHE A 395 1.93 1.57 6.45
C PHE A 395 2.57 0.21 6.75
N GLN A 396 2.47 -0.29 7.99
CA GLN A 396 3.05 -1.58 8.37
C GLN A 396 2.29 -2.76 7.76
N VAL A 397 0.95 -2.70 7.68
CA VAL A 397 0.15 -3.71 6.97
C VAL A 397 0.55 -3.82 5.51
N ASP A 398 0.88 -2.70 4.86
CA ASP A 398 1.32 -2.74 3.48
C ASP A 398 2.71 -3.34 3.26
N ARG A 399 3.56 -3.32 4.29
CA ARG A 399 4.92 -3.89 4.29
C ARG A 399 4.97 -5.39 4.60
N ILE A 400 3.86 -6.01 5.00
CA ILE A 400 3.79 -7.46 5.22
C ILE A 400 4.14 -8.18 3.92
N ALA A 401 5.21 -8.98 3.95
CA ALA A 401 5.71 -9.71 2.78
C ALA A 401 4.85 -10.94 2.42
N ASN A 402 4.24 -11.57 3.43
CA ASN A 402 3.38 -12.74 3.25
C ASN A 402 1.97 -12.31 2.79
N THR A 403 1.56 -12.77 1.61
CA THR A 403 0.28 -12.43 0.98
C THR A 403 -0.93 -12.89 1.79
N ASP A 404 -0.87 -14.09 2.39
CA ASP A 404 -1.99 -14.65 3.15
C ASP A 404 -2.19 -13.89 4.46
N GLU A 405 -1.09 -13.58 5.14
CA GLU A 405 -1.10 -12.75 6.34
C GLU A 405 -1.58 -11.34 6.06
N LYS A 406 -1.11 -10.73 4.96
CA LYS A 406 -1.57 -9.42 4.51
C LYS A 406 -3.06 -9.42 4.18
N THR A 407 -3.57 -10.49 3.56
CA THR A 407 -5.00 -10.64 3.21
C THR A 407 -5.84 -10.80 4.47
N ARG A 408 -5.43 -11.67 5.39
CA ARG A 408 -6.08 -11.84 6.70
C ARG A 408 -6.10 -10.53 7.49
N MET A 409 -5.00 -9.79 7.50
CA MET A 409 -4.90 -8.50 8.19
C MET A 409 -5.82 -7.45 7.57
N LYS A 410 -5.93 -7.42 6.25
CA LYS A 410 -6.90 -6.55 5.55
C LYS A 410 -8.35 -6.91 5.87
N ALA A 411 -8.69 -8.20 5.90
CA ALA A 411 -10.03 -8.65 6.28
C ALA A 411 -10.36 -8.28 7.74
N TRP A 412 -9.42 -8.51 8.68
CA TRP A 412 -9.58 -8.13 10.08
C TRP A 412 -9.71 -6.61 10.27
N LEU A 413 -8.99 -5.83 9.46
CA LEU A 413 -9.11 -4.37 9.44
C LEU A 413 -10.53 -3.95 9.01
N GLU A 414 -11.07 -4.57 7.95
CA GLU A 414 -12.45 -4.31 7.49
C GLU A 414 -13.51 -4.69 8.53
N GLU A 415 -13.35 -5.81 9.25
CA GLU A 415 -14.21 -6.20 10.37
C GLU A 415 -14.08 -5.26 11.57
N SER A 416 -12.88 -4.71 11.81
CA SER A 416 -12.66 -3.74 12.88
C SER A 416 -13.31 -2.37 12.63
N TYR A 417 -13.80 -2.14 11.41
CA TYR A 417 -14.63 -1.01 11.01
C TYR A 417 -16.12 -1.39 10.84
N ASP A 418 -16.58 -2.52 11.39
CA ASP A 418 -18.00 -2.86 11.41
C ASP A 418 -18.74 -2.12 12.53
N PHE A 419 -19.41 -1.03 12.16
CA PHE A 419 -20.23 -0.20 13.07
C PHE A 419 -21.70 -0.59 13.06
N THR A 420 -22.05 -1.86 12.78
CA THR A 420 -23.45 -2.28 12.64
C THR A 420 -24.25 -2.01 13.92
N ALA A 421 -23.69 -2.33 15.09
CA ALA A 421 -24.35 -2.08 16.37
C ALA A 421 -24.59 -0.59 16.62
N GLU A 422 -23.58 0.27 16.40
CA GLU A 422 -23.69 1.72 16.58
C GLU A 422 -24.71 2.34 15.62
N ALA A 423 -24.74 1.90 14.36
CA ALA A 423 -25.72 2.37 13.39
C ALA A 423 -27.15 1.98 13.79
N ILE A 424 -27.37 0.74 14.23
CA ILE A 424 -28.67 0.27 14.71
C ILE A 424 -29.10 1.02 15.97
N GLU A 425 -28.20 1.26 16.92
CA GLU A 425 -28.48 2.04 18.13
C GLU A 425 -28.84 3.50 17.79
N THR A 426 -28.11 4.11 16.86
CA THR A 426 -28.40 5.46 16.36
C THR A 426 -29.80 5.53 15.74
N ILE A 427 -30.17 4.57 14.91
CA ILE A 427 -31.52 4.49 14.31
C ILE A 427 -32.57 4.26 15.41
N ALA A 428 -32.28 3.41 16.39
CA ALA A 428 -33.17 3.10 17.49
C ALA A 428 -33.42 4.31 18.43
N SER A 429 -32.44 5.22 18.53
CA SER A 429 -32.54 6.46 19.32
C SER A 429 -33.64 7.41 18.82
N VAL A 430 -34.03 7.31 17.54
CA VAL A 430 -35.10 8.12 16.95
C VAL A 430 -36.47 7.60 17.40
N PRO A 431 -37.29 8.43 18.07
CA PRO A 431 -38.66 8.09 18.46
C PRO A 431 -39.50 7.62 17.28
N LYS A 432 -40.44 6.69 17.52
CA LYS A 432 -41.22 6.06 16.43
C LYS A 432 -42.00 7.07 15.59
N GLU A 433 -42.43 8.19 16.18
CA GLU A 433 -43.18 9.25 15.49
C GLU A 433 -42.32 10.03 14.49
N LEU A 434 -40.99 10.04 14.68
CA LEU A 434 -40.02 10.78 13.86
C LEU A 434 -39.21 9.87 12.92
N ARG A 435 -39.58 8.58 12.83
CA ARG A 435 -38.88 7.63 11.94
C ARG A 435 -39.19 7.84 10.46
N PHE A 436 -40.21 8.63 10.14
CA PHE A 436 -40.56 9.00 8.77
C PHE A 436 -40.39 10.52 8.56
N PRO A 437 -39.95 10.98 7.37
CA PRO A 437 -39.57 10.18 6.20
C PRO A 437 -38.28 9.36 6.43
N CYS A 438 -38.15 8.20 5.78
CA CYS A 438 -36.94 7.37 5.83
C CYS A 438 -36.47 6.91 4.45
N VAL A 439 -35.22 6.46 4.41
CA VAL A 439 -34.53 6.04 3.20
C VAL A 439 -34.02 4.61 3.37
N CYS A 440 -34.25 3.77 2.37
CA CYS A 440 -33.72 2.41 2.30
C CYS A 440 -33.37 2.01 0.86
N LEU A 441 -32.75 0.85 0.68
CA LEU A 441 -32.49 0.26 -0.63
C LEU A 441 -33.34 -0.98 -0.78
N ASP A 442 -34.22 -1.01 -1.78
CA ASP A 442 -35.11 -2.15 -2.01
C ASP A 442 -34.34 -3.34 -2.63
N PRO A 443 -34.24 -4.49 -1.94
CA PRO A 443 -33.51 -5.66 -2.45
C PRO A 443 -34.25 -6.39 -3.57
N THR A 444 -35.56 -6.15 -3.75
CA THR A 444 -36.38 -6.80 -4.78
C THR A 444 -36.20 -6.19 -6.16
N MET A 445 -35.61 -5.00 -6.24
CA MET A 445 -35.10 -4.44 -7.48
C MET A 445 -33.88 -5.28 -7.93
N ARG A 446 -34.10 -6.48 -8.47
CA ARG A 446 -33.02 -7.33 -9.00
C ARG A 446 -32.35 -6.62 -10.18
N PHE A 447 -31.12 -6.17 -9.96
CA PHE A 447 -30.35 -5.36 -10.89
C PHE A 447 -29.56 -6.24 -11.87
N THR A 448 -30.22 -7.02 -12.72
CA THR A 448 -29.59 -7.59 -13.91
C THR A 448 -29.70 -6.56 -15.03
N GLN A 449 -28.62 -5.82 -15.31
CA GLN A 449 -28.38 -5.56 -16.72
C GLN A 449 -28.00 -6.92 -17.30
N GLU A 450 -28.86 -7.45 -18.16
CA GLU A 450 -28.46 -8.48 -19.11
C GLU A 450 -27.16 -8.00 -19.74
N ALA A 451 -26.10 -8.74 -19.48
CA ALA A 451 -24.90 -8.67 -20.29
C ALA A 451 -25.27 -9.22 -21.67
N GLU A 452 -25.94 -8.42 -22.50
CA GLU A 452 -25.84 -8.58 -23.96
C GLU A 452 -24.50 -7.99 -24.42
N ALA A 453 -23.45 -8.62 -23.92
CA ALA A 453 -22.08 -8.68 -24.39
C ALA A 453 -21.34 -9.40 -23.27
N GLU A 454 -21.04 -10.68 -23.49
CA GLU A 454 -19.88 -11.30 -22.85
C GLU A 454 -18.65 -10.49 -23.27
N ASP A 455 -18.42 -9.35 -22.62
CA ASP A 455 -17.13 -8.69 -22.63
C ASP A 455 -16.23 -9.56 -21.75
N GLU A 456 -15.48 -10.47 -22.40
CA GLU A 456 -14.39 -11.26 -21.80
C GLU A 456 -13.29 -10.40 -21.15
N ASP A 457 -13.38 -9.08 -21.27
CA ASP A 457 -12.41 -8.13 -20.71
C ASP A 457 -12.88 -7.62 -19.35
N GLY A 458 -12.20 -8.07 -18.28
CA GLY A 458 -12.41 -7.73 -16.87
C GLY A 458 -12.47 -6.24 -16.51
N ASN A 459 -13.49 -5.55 -16.98
CA ASN A 459 -13.80 -4.17 -16.65
C ASN A 459 -14.61 -4.17 -15.36
N GLU A 460 -13.96 -3.87 -14.23
CA GLU A 460 -14.60 -3.78 -12.90
C GLU A 460 -15.75 -2.75 -12.83
N GLU A 461 -15.96 -1.97 -13.89
CA GLU A 461 -16.90 -0.85 -14.01
C GLU A 461 -18.39 -1.28 -14.12
N ASN A 462 -18.68 -2.55 -14.46
CA ASN A 462 -20.05 -3.08 -14.59
C ASN A 462 -20.43 -4.12 -13.53
N LYS A 463 -19.67 -4.25 -12.44
CA LYS A 463 -20.02 -5.17 -11.36
C LYS A 463 -21.37 -4.76 -10.70
N PRO A 464 -22.22 -5.74 -10.31
CA PRO A 464 -23.50 -5.47 -9.63
C PRO A 464 -23.34 -4.69 -8.32
N ILE A 465 -24.35 -3.91 -7.92
CA ILE A 465 -24.31 -3.06 -6.71
C ILE A 465 -23.95 -3.86 -5.45
N TYR A 466 -24.44 -5.09 -5.33
CA TYR A 466 -24.17 -5.97 -4.18
C TYR A 466 -22.71 -6.46 -4.07
N THR A 467 -21.85 -6.14 -5.04
CA THR A 467 -20.41 -6.46 -4.99
C THR A 467 -19.57 -5.35 -4.35
N LEU A 468 -20.19 -4.21 -4.00
CA LEU A 468 -19.49 -3.11 -3.31
C LEU A 468 -18.92 -3.58 -1.97
N GLN A 469 -17.62 -3.38 -1.78
CA GLN A 469 -16.95 -3.67 -0.51
C GLN A 469 -16.90 -2.42 0.38
N ARG A 470 -16.79 -2.60 1.70
CA ARG A 470 -16.67 -1.49 2.66
C ARG A 470 -15.47 -0.59 2.35
N SER A 471 -14.34 -1.18 1.97
CA SER A 471 -13.14 -0.44 1.53
C SER A 471 -13.42 0.48 0.34
N GLU A 472 -14.18 0.03 -0.66
CA GLU A 472 -14.58 0.84 -1.81
C GLU A 472 -15.53 1.99 -1.44
N LEU A 473 -16.39 1.79 -0.43
CA LEU A 473 -17.29 2.84 0.07
C LEU A 473 -16.51 3.94 0.82
N LEU A 474 -15.47 3.56 1.57
CA LEU A 474 -14.62 4.50 2.32
C LEU A 474 -13.65 5.29 1.41
N GLU A 475 -13.36 4.80 0.20
CA GLU A 475 -12.51 5.48 -0.77
C GLU A 475 -13.07 6.83 -1.26
N ILE A 476 -14.38 7.10 -1.10
CA ILE A 476 -14.93 8.45 -1.33
C ILE A 476 -14.20 9.51 -0.52
N GLY A 477 -13.72 9.17 0.69
CA GLY A 477 -12.94 10.06 1.53
C GLY A 477 -11.48 10.23 1.12
N ARG A 478 -10.91 9.24 0.44
CA ARG A 478 -9.47 9.17 0.15
C ARG A 478 -9.13 9.72 -1.23
N SER A 479 -9.73 9.12 -2.25
CA SER A 479 -9.41 9.38 -3.65
C SER A 479 -10.47 10.20 -4.38
N CYS A 480 -11.73 10.15 -3.92
CA CYS A 480 -12.89 10.65 -4.65
C CYS A 480 -12.90 10.17 -6.12
N ASP A 481 -12.45 8.94 -6.38
CA ASP A 481 -12.30 8.43 -7.74
C ASP A 481 -13.63 8.45 -8.50
N TYR A 482 -13.62 8.91 -9.75
CA TYR A 482 -14.80 9.01 -10.59
C TYR A 482 -15.52 7.67 -10.78
N ARG A 483 -14.79 6.54 -10.76
CA ARG A 483 -15.35 5.18 -10.85
C ARG A 483 -16.22 4.86 -9.65
N ILE A 484 -15.74 5.24 -8.47
CA ILE A 484 -16.43 5.04 -7.19
C ILE A 484 -17.62 6.00 -7.09
N LEU A 485 -17.42 7.28 -7.42
CA LEU A 485 -18.51 8.27 -7.48
C LEU A 485 -19.62 7.83 -8.45
N ARG A 486 -19.28 7.21 -9.58
CA ARG A 486 -20.27 6.66 -10.53
C ARG A 486 -21.05 5.49 -9.93
N ARG A 487 -20.39 4.56 -9.24
CA ARG A 487 -21.05 3.43 -8.55
C ARG A 487 -21.93 3.91 -7.40
N LEU A 488 -21.43 4.83 -6.58
CA LEU A 488 -22.21 5.47 -5.51
C LEU A 488 -23.39 6.27 -6.08
N GLY A 489 -23.22 6.99 -7.18
CA GLY A 489 -24.32 7.68 -7.85
C GLY A 489 -25.43 6.72 -8.30
N ARG A 490 -25.06 5.54 -8.85
CA ARG A 490 -26.03 4.48 -9.17
C ARG A 490 -26.78 4.00 -7.93
N VAL A 491 -26.11 3.87 -6.78
CA VAL A 491 -26.76 3.53 -5.50
C VAL A 491 -27.74 4.63 -5.08
N LEU A 492 -27.28 5.88 -5.00
CA LEU A 492 -28.08 7.00 -4.49
C LEU A 492 -29.35 7.25 -5.34
N THR A 493 -29.26 7.10 -6.67
CA THR A 493 -30.42 7.22 -7.57
C THR A 493 -31.46 6.12 -7.43
N ARG A 494 -31.17 5.05 -6.66
CA ARG A 494 -32.03 3.88 -6.47
C ARG A 494 -32.52 3.74 -5.03
N LEU A 495 -32.27 4.74 -4.20
CA LEU A 495 -32.81 4.79 -2.85
C LEU A 495 -34.33 4.93 -2.90
N THR A 496 -35.01 4.15 -2.08
CA THR A 496 -36.46 4.22 -1.87
C THR A 496 -36.74 5.19 -0.73
N TYR A 497 -37.58 6.18 -1.00
CA TYR A 497 -37.99 7.20 -0.04
C TYR A 497 -39.41 6.89 0.44
N ILE A 498 -39.60 6.78 1.75
CA ILE A 498 -40.87 6.41 2.37
C ILE A 498 -41.31 7.55 3.28
N ASN A 499 -42.41 8.25 2.96
CA ASN A 499 -42.83 9.43 3.71
C ASN A 499 -43.67 9.11 4.94
N SER A 500 -44.37 7.96 4.94
CA SER A 500 -45.18 7.51 6.07
C SER A 500 -45.23 5.98 6.14
N ALA A 501 -45.70 5.45 7.28
CA ALA A 501 -45.81 4.01 7.47
C ALA A 501 -46.81 3.35 6.49
N GLU A 502 -47.83 4.10 6.06
CA GLU A 502 -48.85 3.63 5.11
C GLU A 502 -48.34 3.51 3.67
N GLU A 503 -47.34 4.32 3.30
CA GLU A 503 -46.70 4.29 1.98
C GLU A 503 -45.66 3.16 1.85
N MET A 504 -45.36 2.44 2.94
CA MET A 504 -44.32 1.42 2.97
C MET A 504 -44.72 0.17 2.17
N PRO A 505 -43.89 -0.27 1.20
CA PRO A 505 -44.14 -1.52 0.48
C PRO A 505 -44.18 -2.73 1.42
N ALA A 506 -45.11 -3.67 1.18
CA ALA A 506 -45.36 -4.81 2.06
C ALA A 506 -44.12 -5.70 2.27
N HIS A 507 -43.28 -5.88 1.25
CA HIS A 507 -42.04 -6.67 1.35
C HIS A 507 -40.94 -5.96 2.17
N ILE A 508 -40.93 -4.63 2.18
CA ILE A 508 -40.04 -3.84 3.03
C ILE A 508 -40.55 -3.83 4.47
N ALA A 509 -41.86 -3.71 4.67
CA ALA A 509 -42.50 -3.74 5.99
C ALA A 509 -42.30 -5.10 6.70
N ALA A 510 -42.27 -6.20 5.94
CA ALA A 510 -42.08 -7.55 6.46
C ALA A 510 -40.61 -7.87 6.83
N ALA A 511 -39.64 -7.08 6.35
CA ALA A 511 -38.21 -7.32 6.59
C ALA A 511 -37.74 -6.70 7.92
N SER A 512 -36.77 -7.36 8.55
CA SER A 512 -36.12 -6.84 9.76
C SER A 512 -35.23 -5.62 9.46
N GLU A 513 -34.97 -4.76 10.45
CA GLU A 513 -34.01 -3.64 10.31
C GLU A 513 -32.59 -4.09 10.00
N THR A 514 -32.24 -5.34 10.35
CA THR A 514 -30.95 -5.97 10.00
C THR A 514 -30.88 -6.41 8.54
N GLU A 515 -32.01 -6.75 7.91
CA GLU A 515 -32.07 -7.17 6.51
C GLU A 515 -32.25 -5.98 5.56
N ILE A 516 -33.10 -5.02 5.94
CA ILE A 516 -33.34 -3.78 5.19
C ILE A 516 -33.24 -2.60 6.16
N PRO A 517 -32.05 -1.99 6.31
CA PRO A 517 -31.88 -0.84 7.17
C PRO A 517 -32.67 0.36 6.65
N ARG A 518 -33.53 0.92 7.51
CA ARG A 518 -34.30 2.13 7.22
C ARG A 518 -33.69 3.31 7.98
N ILE A 519 -33.10 4.26 7.26
CA ILE A 519 -32.43 5.42 7.85
C ILE A 519 -33.43 6.59 7.93
N PRO A 520 -33.81 7.07 9.13
CA PRO A 520 -34.70 8.21 9.27
C PRO A 520 -34.05 9.52 8.84
N MET A 521 -34.79 10.36 8.11
CA MET A 521 -34.34 11.71 7.73
C MET A 521 -34.20 12.64 8.94
N ALA A 522 -34.85 12.34 10.07
CA ALA A 522 -34.69 13.09 11.32
C ALA A 522 -33.22 13.16 11.79
N LEU A 523 -32.39 12.16 11.43
CA LEU A 523 -30.96 12.12 11.75
C LEU A 523 -30.14 13.24 11.07
N VAL A 524 -30.73 14.03 10.18
CA VAL A 524 -30.09 15.22 9.58
C VAL A 524 -30.01 16.36 10.60
N SER A 525 -30.91 16.38 11.59
CA SER A 525 -31.00 17.47 12.55
C SER A 525 -29.79 17.50 13.50
N GLN A 526 -29.54 18.67 14.08
CA GLN A 526 -28.49 18.85 15.09
C GLN A 526 -28.77 18.07 16.38
N GLU A 527 -30.04 17.77 16.68
CA GLU A 527 -30.45 16.99 17.87
C GLU A 527 -29.85 15.58 17.87
N TYR A 528 -29.67 14.98 16.69
CA TYR A 528 -29.09 13.65 16.50
C TYR A 528 -27.67 13.72 15.93
N ASP A 529 -26.92 14.77 16.26
CA ASP A 529 -25.53 14.99 15.84
C ASP A 529 -25.30 14.89 14.31
N ARG A 530 -26.35 15.13 13.51
CA ARG A 530 -26.32 15.10 12.03
C ARG A 530 -25.80 13.76 11.48
N TYR A 531 -26.14 12.65 12.14
CA TYR A 531 -25.62 11.32 11.81
C TYR A 531 -26.07 10.78 10.45
N PHE A 532 -27.09 11.36 9.82
CA PHE A 532 -27.68 10.85 8.57
C PHE A 532 -26.64 10.51 7.49
N TRP A 533 -25.83 11.48 7.06
CA TRP A 533 -24.82 11.29 6.01
C TRP A 533 -23.68 10.37 6.45
N ARG A 534 -23.45 10.25 7.77
CA ARG A 534 -22.43 9.37 8.33
C ARG A 534 -22.82 7.90 8.23
N ILE A 535 -24.10 7.57 8.33
CA ILE A 535 -24.57 6.17 8.31
C ILE A 535 -25.33 5.80 7.03
N LEU A 536 -25.55 6.71 6.07
CA LEU A 536 -26.32 6.42 4.86
C LEU A 536 -25.83 5.20 4.08
N LEU A 537 -24.51 4.97 4.02
CA LEU A 537 -23.93 3.82 3.32
C LEU A 537 -24.07 2.48 4.07
N HIS A 538 -24.55 2.49 5.31
CA HIS A 538 -24.95 1.29 6.07
C HIS A 538 -26.05 0.50 5.34
N ILE A 539 -26.87 1.18 4.54
CA ILE A 539 -27.91 0.56 3.70
C ILE A 539 -27.30 -0.39 2.64
N VAL A 540 -26.08 -0.09 2.16
CA VAL A 540 -25.42 -0.87 1.10
C VAL A 540 -24.61 -2.02 1.70
N VAL A 541 -23.73 -1.69 2.63
CA VAL A 541 -22.90 -2.64 3.36
C VAL A 541 -23.09 -2.36 4.84
N PRO A 542 -23.76 -3.26 5.59
CA PRO A 542 -23.97 -3.10 7.02
C PRO A 542 -22.66 -2.76 7.75
N GLY A 543 -22.77 -1.86 8.71
CA GLY A 543 -21.65 -1.36 9.51
C GLY A 543 -20.79 -0.28 8.86
N THR A 544 -21.10 0.17 7.64
CA THR A 544 -20.36 1.27 7.02
C THR A 544 -20.70 2.61 7.66
N MET A 545 -19.71 3.26 8.27
CA MET A 545 -19.84 4.59 8.86
C MET A 545 -18.76 5.55 8.33
N LEU A 546 -19.19 6.72 7.85
CA LEU A 546 -18.32 7.77 7.35
C LEU A 546 -17.88 8.75 8.44
N SER A 547 -16.70 9.34 8.25
CA SER A 547 -16.32 10.55 8.97
C SER A 547 -17.01 11.78 8.36
N ALA A 548 -16.92 12.92 9.04
CA ALA A 548 -17.69 14.11 8.66
C ALA A 548 -17.33 14.62 7.25
N ARG A 549 -16.05 14.57 6.84
CA ARG A 549 -15.61 15.01 5.50
C ARG A 549 -16.15 14.12 4.36
N PRO A 550 -15.95 12.78 4.38
CA PRO A 550 -16.55 11.87 3.39
C PRO A 550 -18.08 11.93 3.36
N ALA A 551 -18.73 12.15 4.51
CA ALA A 551 -20.17 12.36 4.60
C ALA A 551 -20.61 13.62 3.81
N ALA A 552 -19.89 14.73 3.97
CA ALA A 552 -20.12 15.95 3.18
C ALA A 552 -19.85 15.75 1.68
N LEU A 553 -18.85 14.94 1.29
CA LEU A 553 -18.63 14.59 -0.12
C LEU A 553 -19.77 13.75 -0.71
N LEU A 554 -20.37 12.85 0.09
CA LEU A 554 -21.56 12.09 -0.31
C LEU A 554 -22.80 13.01 -0.46
N ALA A 555 -22.92 14.02 0.41
CA ALA A 555 -23.92 15.07 0.27
C ALA A 555 -23.69 15.89 -1.02
N ALA A 556 -22.45 16.32 -1.30
CA ALA A 556 -22.09 17.01 -2.55
C ALA A 556 -22.47 16.20 -3.80
N LEU A 557 -22.23 14.88 -3.77
CA LEU A 557 -22.64 13.99 -4.85
C LEU A 557 -24.16 13.96 -5.04
N SER A 558 -24.93 13.97 -3.95
CA SER A 558 -26.39 13.99 -4.00
C SER A 558 -26.94 15.30 -4.61
N ILE A 559 -26.31 16.43 -4.28
CA ILE A 559 -26.63 17.76 -4.85
C ILE A 559 -26.33 17.78 -6.35
N ARG A 560 -25.16 17.28 -6.76
CA ARG A 560 -24.74 17.18 -8.16
C ARG A 560 -25.69 16.31 -8.99
N LEU A 561 -26.16 15.21 -8.41
CA LEU A 561 -27.11 14.30 -9.08
C LEU A 561 -28.54 14.85 -9.13
N GLY A 562 -28.85 15.88 -8.36
CA GLY A 562 -30.20 16.48 -8.31
C GLY A 562 -31.21 15.61 -7.57
N LEU A 563 -30.81 14.90 -6.51
CA LEU A 563 -31.69 14.00 -5.76
C LEU A 563 -32.66 14.77 -4.87
N GLU A 564 -33.80 15.17 -5.42
CA GLU A 564 -34.79 16.06 -4.81
C GLU A 564 -35.08 15.82 -3.32
N PRO A 565 -35.38 14.59 -2.86
CA PRO A 565 -35.70 14.34 -1.45
C PRO A 565 -34.52 14.55 -0.48
N LEU A 566 -33.28 14.55 -0.98
CA LEU A 566 -32.06 14.73 -0.18
C LEU A 566 -31.45 16.12 -0.33
N LEU A 567 -31.96 16.99 -1.20
CA LEU A 567 -31.31 18.25 -1.55
C LEU A 567 -31.12 19.17 -0.35
N ASP A 568 -32.17 19.36 0.46
CA ASP A 568 -32.11 20.22 1.64
C ASP A 568 -31.13 19.67 2.68
N ALA A 569 -31.25 18.37 2.97
CA ALA A 569 -30.36 17.66 3.89
C ALA A 569 -28.89 17.71 3.43
N ALA A 570 -28.65 17.59 2.13
CA ALA A 570 -27.32 17.64 1.55
C ALA A 570 -26.75 19.07 1.59
N SER A 571 -27.59 20.07 1.31
CA SER A 571 -27.19 21.48 1.31
C SER A 571 -26.82 21.93 2.73
N GLN A 572 -27.60 21.55 3.74
CA GLN A 572 -27.28 21.82 5.15
C GLN A 572 -25.94 21.21 5.57
N GLU A 573 -25.66 19.97 5.15
CA GLU A 573 -24.37 19.33 5.44
C GLU A 573 -23.22 20.06 4.75
N MET A 574 -23.37 20.43 3.47
CA MET A 574 -22.34 21.14 2.71
C MET A 574 -22.03 22.54 3.25
N ILE A 575 -23.04 23.26 3.73
CA ILE A 575 -22.86 24.61 4.32
C ILE A 575 -21.98 24.56 5.59
N LEU A 576 -22.03 23.48 6.38
CA LEU A 576 -21.15 23.32 7.55
C LEU A 576 -19.66 23.23 7.18
N TRP A 577 -19.38 22.89 5.93
CA TRP A 577 -18.04 22.75 5.39
C TRP A 577 -17.59 23.95 4.56
N ARG A 578 -18.42 25.00 4.44
CA ARG A 578 -18.18 26.17 3.57
C ARG A 578 -16.77 26.75 3.67
N ASP A 579 -16.26 26.89 4.90
CA ASP A 579 -14.95 27.49 5.21
C ASP A 579 -13.87 26.45 5.62
N ARG A 580 -14.10 25.16 5.35
CA ARG A 580 -13.24 24.05 5.82
C ARG A 580 -12.55 23.27 4.70
N TRP A 581 -12.89 23.54 3.44
CA TRP A 581 -12.34 22.78 2.31
C TRP A 581 -10.90 23.19 1.95
N ASN A 582 -10.52 24.44 2.19
CA ASN A 582 -9.20 24.97 1.92
C ASN A 582 -8.23 24.77 3.10
N GLU A 583 -7.94 23.50 3.42
CA GLU A 583 -7.02 23.09 4.47
C GLU A 583 -5.91 22.20 3.89
N LEU A 584 -4.64 22.59 4.10
CA LEU A 584 -3.48 21.86 3.55
C LEU A 584 -3.16 20.57 4.33
N GLU A 585 -3.66 20.43 5.57
CA GLU A 585 -3.48 19.21 6.38
C GLU A 585 -4.26 18.01 5.85
N THR A 586 -5.23 18.24 4.95
CA THR A 586 -6.02 17.18 4.31
C THR A 586 -5.64 17.02 2.83
N PRO A 587 -4.59 16.26 2.48
CA PRO A 587 -4.09 16.11 1.11
C PRO A 587 -5.14 15.54 0.15
N GLU A 588 -6.09 14.74 0.66
CA GLU A 588 -7.15 14.09 -0.09
C GLU A 588 -8.08 15.09 -0.80
N THR A 589 -8.21 16.32 -0.29
CA THR A 589 -9.06 17.35 -0.93
C THR A 589 -8.43 17.86 -2.22
N TRP A 590 -7.10 17.86 -2.30
CA TRP A 590 -6.34 18.49 -3.37
C TRP A 590 -6.13 17.55 -4.56
N ASN A 591 -7.23 17.04 -5.09
CA ASN A 591 -7.29 16.26 -6.31
C ASN A 591 -8.43 16.75 -7.24
N THR A 592 -8.29 16.52 -8.55
CA THR A 592 -9.23 17.05 -9.55
C THR A 592 -10.65 16.50 -9.42
N SER A 593 -10.79 15.28 -8.92
CA SER A 593 -12.10 14.63 -8.79
C SER A 593 -12.87 15.20 -7.59
N CYS A 594 -12.19 15.38 -6.44
CA CYS A 594 -12.74 16.00 -5.24
C CYS A 594 -13.12 17.46 -5.50
N LEU A 595 -12.16 18.30 -5.90
CA LEU A 595 -12.44 19.71 -6.23
C LEU A 595 -13.48 19.81 -7.36
N GLY A 596 -13.43 18.86 -8.30
CA GLY A 596 -14.40 18.76 -9.38
C GLY A 596 -15.83 18.61 -8.87
N LEU A 597 -16.04 17.63 -7.99
CA LEU A 597 -17.31 17.34 -7.34
C LEU A 597 -17.85 18.51 -6.53
N LEU A 598 -16.99 19.18 -5.75
CA LEU A 598 -17.37 20.34 -4.94
C LEU A 598 -17.88 21.50 -5.82
N LEU A 599 -17.16 21.80 -6.90
CA LEU A 599 -17.54 22.81 -7.88
C LEU A 599 -18.84 22.45 -8.62
N ASP A 600 -19.00 21.19 -9.03
CA ASP A 600 -20.24 20.69 -9.65
C ASP A 600 -21.45 20.86 -8.70
N ALA A 601 -21.27 20.53 -7.41
CA ALA A 601 -22.32 20.65 -6.40
C ALA A 601 -22.71 22.12 -6.14
N ASP A 602 -21.72 23.01 -5.99
CA ASP A 602 -21.96 24.45 -5.82
C ASP A 602 -22.68 25.06 -7.03
N GLU A 603 -22.31 24.66 -8.25
CA GLU A 603 -22.99 25.08 -9.48
C GLU A 603 -24.43 24.57 -9.56
N ALA A 604 -24.65 23.29 -9.27
CA ALA A 604 -26.00 22.71 -9.25
C ALA A 604 -26.91 23.35 -8.19
N TYR A 605 -26.36 23.77 -7.06
CA TYR A 605 -27.09 24.50 -6.01
C TYR A 605 -27.46 25.92 -6.46
N ARG A 606 -26.50 26.70 -6.98
CA ARG A 606 -26.73 28.06 -7.47
C ARG A 606 -27.73 28.12 -8.61
N ASN A 607 -27.64 27.19 -9.57
CA ASN A 607 -28.56 27.15 -10.70
C ASN A 607 -30.01 26.90 -10.26
N ARG A 608 -30.23 26.13 -9.18
CA ARG A 608 -31.56 25.89 -8.61
C ARG A 608 -32.10 27.10 -7.87
N GLN A 609 -31.28 27.70 -6.99
CA GLN A 609 -31.64 28.95 -6.31
C GLN A 609 -32.05 30.05 -7.30
N ALA A 610 -31.32 30.19 -8.41
CA ALA A 610 -31.64 31.14 -9.47
C ALA A 610 -32.99 30.87 -10.18
N LEU A 611 -33.43 29.61 -10.23
CA LEU A 611 -34.74 29.23 -10.78
C LEU A 611 -35.88 29.50 -9.78
N GLU A 612 -35.61 29.41 -8.48
CA GLU A 612 -36.60 29.59 -7.40
C GLU A 612 -36.85 31.08 -7.08
N GLU A 613 -35.87 31.96 -7.27
CA GLU A 613 -35.94 33.37 -6.85
C GLU A 613 -36.46 34.40 -7.88
N GLY A 614 -36.75 34.02 -9.13
CA GLY A 614 -37.29 34.84 -10.24
C GLY A 614 -37.23 36.39 -10.12
N GLU A 615 -36.38 37.06 -10.90
CA GLU A 615 -36.32 38.51 -11.22
C GLU A 615 -36.55 39.57 -10.10
N GLN A 616 -36.59 39.21 -8.81
CA GLN A 616 -36.59 40.18 -7.72
C GLN A 616 -35.16 40.45 -7.24
N THR A 617 -34.72 41.67 -7.53
CA THR A 617 -33.43 42.28 -7.17
C THR A 617 -33.02 42.02 -5.72
N ASN A 618 -31.84 41.44 -5.49
CA ASN A 618 -31.30 41.29 -4.14
C ASN A 618 -29.83 41.68 -4.00
N GLU A 619 -29.59 42.65 -3.12
CA GLU A 619 -28.29 43.15 -2.63
C GLU A 619 -27.54 42.16 -1.70
N LYS A 620 -27.83 40.85 -1.76
CA LYS A 620 -27.21 39.81 -0.91
C LYS A 620 -26.78 38.54 -1.65
N ALA A 621 -26.15 38.70 -2.81
CA ALA A 621 -25.62 37.57 -3.58
C ALA A 621 -24.53 36.72 -2.86
N SER A 622 -23.95 37.20 -1.76
CA SER A 622 -22.89 36.52 -1.01
C SER A 622 -23.34 35.32 -0.17
N ASP A 623 -24.65 35.15 0.09
CA ASP A 623 -25.20 34.04 0.91
C ASP A 623 -25.64 32.81 0.09
N MET A 624 -25.46 32.83 -1.23
CA MET A 624 -26.08 31.88 -2.16
C MET A 624 -25.16 30.74 -2.64
N SER A 625 -24.00 30.51 -1.99
CA SER A 625 -23.00 29.51 -2.40
C SER A 625 -22.71 28.47 -1.31
N LEU A 626 -22.48 27.22 -1.71
CA LEU A 626 -22.06 26.13 -0.82
C LEU A 626 -20.58 26.26 -0.44
N LEU A 627 -19.79 26.83 -1.34
CA LEU A 627 -18.36 27.09 -1.12
C LEU A 627 -18.13 28.55 -0.74
N ASN A 628 -17.06 28.82 0.00
CA ASN A 628 -16.54 30.16 0.16
C ASN A 628 -16.16 30.73 -1.25
N PRO A 629 -16.55 31.97 -1.61
CA PRO A 629 -16.26 32.54 -2.93
C PRO A 629 -14.77 32.58 -3.31
N GLU A 630 -13.88 32.82 -2.35
CA GLU A 630 -12.43 32.84 -2.57
C GLU A 630 -11.91 31.43 -2.87
N ASP A 631 -12.30 30.45 -2.04
CA ASP A 631 -11.96 29.04 -2.21
C ASP A 631 -12.47 28.48 -3.53
N ARG A 632 -13.70 28.85 -3.91
CA ARG A 632 -14.28 28.44 -5.19
C ARG A 632 -13.42 28.93 -6.35
N THR A 633 -13.03 30.20 -6.36
CA THR A 633 -12.18 30.76 -7.42
C THR A 633 -10.83 30.06 -7.46
N LEU A 634 -10.23 29.79 -6.29
CA LEU A 634 -8.99 29.02 -6.18
C LEU A 634 -9.14 27.60 -6.76
N PHE A 635 -10.22 26.89 -6.41
CA PHE A 635 -10.49 25.53 -6.89
C PHE A 635 -10.72 25.51 -8.41
N GLU A 636 -11.47 26.48 -8.96
CA GLU A 636 -11.67 26.63 -10.40
C GLU A 636 -10.33 26.83 -11.14
N ARG A 637 -9.44 27.68 -10.60
CA ARG A 637 -8.10 27.92 -11.16
C ARG A 637 -7.24 26.67 -11.14
N LEU A 638 -7.20 25.95 -10.02
CA LEU A 638 -6.41 24.72 -9.87
C LEU A 638 -6.92 23.60 -10.78
N VAL A 639 -8.23 23.38 -10.83
CA VAL A 639 -8.83 22.38 -11.71
C VAL A 639 -8.59 22.74 -13.17
N SER A 640 -8.75 24.00 -13.56
CA SER A 640 -8.46 24.46 -14.93
C SER A 640 -7.00 24.27 -15.30
N TYR A 641 -6.06 24.66 -14.42
CA TYR A 641 -4.62 24.43 -14.62
C TYR A 641 -4.32 22.94 -14.86
N LYS A 642 -4.86 22.05 -14.03
CA LYS A 642 -4.63 20.61 -14.17
C LYS A 642 -5.30 20.03 -15.42
N MET A 643 -6.49 20.53 -15.78
CA MET A 643 -7.18 20.11 -17.00
C MET A 643 -6.46 20.56 -18.27
N ILE A 644 -5.78 21.72 -18.27
CA ILE A 644 -4.89 22.12 -19.37
C ILE A 644 -3.74 21.12 -19.49
N GLU A 645 -3.09 20.77 -18.37
CA GLU A 645 -2.00 19.78 -18.37
C GLU A 645 -2.43 18.44 -18.98
N LEU A 646 -3.63 17.97 -18.61
CA LEU A 646 -4.20 16.72 -19.12
C LEU A 646 -4.64 16.81 -20.60
N ASN A 647 -4.89 18.01 -21.11
CA ASN A 647 -5.32 18.25 -22.50
C ASN A 647 -4.18 18.77 -23.41
N LEU A 648 -2.92 18.74 -22.97
CA LEU A 648 -1.78 19.21 -23.79
C LEU A 648 -1.61 18.42 -25.10
N GLU A 649 -2.01 17.14 -25.13
CA GLU A 649 -1.95 16.26 -26.31
C GLU A 649 -3.28 16.13 -27.07
N THR A 650 -4.34 16.81 -26.62
CA THR A 650 -5.66 16.81 -27.27
C THR A 650 -5.55 17.29 -28.71
N THR A 651 -6.25 16.61 -29.62
CA THR A 651 -6.27 16.92 -31.05
C THR A 651 -6.89 18.29 -31.27
N LEU A 652 -6.14 19.17 -31.93
CA LEU A 652 -6.58 20.50 -32.34
C LEU A 652 -6.36 20.68 -33.85
N GLN A 653 -7.22 21.44 -34.51
CA GLN A 653 -7.15 21.68 -35.96
C GLN A 653 -6.61 23.07 -36.26
N ALA A 654 -5.31 23.17 -36.60
CA ALA A 654 -4.68 24.45 -36.92
C ALA A 654 -4.75 24.76 -38.40
N GLN A 655 -5.18 25.98 -38.74
CA GLN A 655 -5.17 26.50 -40.10
C GLN A 655 -3.86 27.24 -40.36
N ILE A 656 -3.03 26.67 -41.24
CA ILE A 656 -1.74 27.24 -41.64
C ILE A 656 -1.62 27.32 -43.16
N GLY A 657 -0.64 28.10 -43.64
CA GLY A 657 -0.29 28.15 -45.05
C GLY A 657 0.22 26.80 -45.56
N TRP A 658 -0.27 26.38 -46.71
CA TRP A 658 0.07 25.11 -47.36
C TRP A 658 1.58 24.99 -47.66
N THR A 659 2.13 23.78 -47.49
CA THR A 659 3.52 23.46 -47.77
C THR A 659 3.63 22.65 -49.07
N PRO A 660 4.33 23.14 -50.12
CA PRO A 660 4.61 22.35 -51.32
C PRO A 660 5.61 21.22 -51.05
N GLU A 661 5.19 19.98 -51.30
CA GLU A 661 6.02 18.78 -51.30
C GLU A 661 6.27 18.33 -52.74
N LYS A 662 7.32 18.86 -53.38
CA LYS A 662 7.65 18.63 -54.81
C LYS A 662 6.40 18.71 -55.70
N THR A 663 5.62 19.76 -55.51
CA THR A 663 4.29 19.89 -56.13
C THR A 663 4.40 20.62 -57.47
N SER A 664 3.72 20.10 -58.51
CA SER A 664 3.65 20.77 -59.81
C SER A 664 2.61 21.90 -59.79
N LEU A 665 3.03 23.13 -60.11
CA LEU A 665 2.19 24.33 -60.25
C LEU A 665 2.77 25.24 -61.35
N ALA A 666 2.00 26.24 -61.81
CA ALA A 666 2.49 27.25 -62.74
C ALA A 666 3.81 27.90 -62.27
N THR A 667 4.71 28.19 -63.20
CA THR A 667 6.06 28.71 -62.94
C THR A 667 6.03 30.14 -62.37
N GLY A 668 4.95 30.87 -62.62
CA GLY A 668 4.83 32.29 -62.30
C GLY A 668 5.74 33.14 -63.20
N PRO A 669 5.92 34.44 -62.89
CA PRO A 669 6.73 35.38 -63.65
C PRO A 669 8.08 34.79 -64.05
N THR A 670 8.37 34.90 -65.34
CA THR A 670 9.60 34.37 -65.94
C THR A 670 10.47 35.50 -66.49
N ILE A 671 11.78 35.36 -66.33
CA ILE A 671 12.80 36.24 -66.89
C ILE A 671 13.74 35.41 -67.74
N THR A 672 14.07 35.89 -68.94
CA THR A 672 15.05 35.24 -69.81
C THR A 672 16.45 35.43 -69.24
N CYS A 673 17.15 34.33 -68.96
CA CYS A 673 18.51 34.37 -68.42
C CYS A 673 19.50 34.94 -69.45
N ALA A 674 20.28 35.96 -69.07
CA ALA A 674 21.26 36.58 -69.95
C ALA A 674 22.41 35.66 -70.41
N SER A 675 22.64 34.54 -69.69
CA SER A 675 23.73 33.60 -70.01
C SER A 675 23.30 32.37 -70.81
N CYS A 676 22.12 31.80 -70.54
CA CYS A 676 21.67 30.59 -71.23
C CYS A 676 20.45 30.81 -72.13
N GLU A 677 19.88 32.01 -72.14
CA GLU A 677 18.72 32.40 -72.97
C GLU A 677 17.43 31.60 -72.72
N TYR A 678 17.38 30.78 -71.68
CA TYR A 678 16.14 30.10 -71.28
C TYR A 678 15.31 31.01 -70.36
N PRO A 679 13.98 31.03 -70.51
CA PRO A 679 13.07 31.64 -69.54
C PRO A 679 13.15 30.89 -68.20
N ARG A 680 13.25 31.63 -67.09
CA ARG A 680 13.39 31.08 -65.73
C ARG A 680 12.45 31.79 -64.78
N SER A 681 11.90 31.05 -63.82
CA SER A 681 11.15 31.65 -62.72
C SER A 681 11.99 32.68 -61.98
N VAL A 682 11.38 33.82 -61.65
CA VAL A 682 12.00 34.86 -60.81
C VAL A 682 12.53 34.29 -59.49
N THR A 683 11.91 33.23 -58.95
CA THR A 683 12.32 32.58 -57.69
C THR A 683 13.75 32.01 -57.70
N ILE A 684 14.32 31.76 -58.89
CA ILE A 684 15.67 31.22 -59.08
C ILE A 684 16.60 32.19 -59.83
N MET A 685 16.19 33.44 -60.00
CA MET A 685 17.04 34.48 -60.60
C MET A 685 17.99 35.07 -59.56
N GLY A 686 19.25 35.26 -59.95
CA GLY A 686 20.28 35.92 -59.14
C GLY A 686 20.64 37.30 -59.69
N ALA A 687 21.85 37.78 -59.42
CA ALA A 687 22.31 39.09 -59.92
C ALA A 687 22.52 39.10 -61.45
N ASP A 688 22.57 40.31 -62.03
CA ASP A 688 22.93 40.57 -63.43
C ASP A 688 22.08 39.85 -64.49
N GLY A 689 20.81 39.55 -64.18
CA GLY A 689 19.92 38.85 -65.10
C GLY A 689 20.30 37.37 -65.34
N LYS A 690 21.15 36.79 -64.49
CA LYS A 690 21.57 35.37 -64.59
C LYS A 690 20.78 34.50 -63.64
N CYS A 691 20.39 33.31 -64.09
CA CYS A 691 19.72 32.34 -63.24
C CYS A 691 20.71 31.62 -62.31
N GLY A 692 20.22 31.09 -61.19
CA GLY A 692 21.04 30.40 -60.20
C GLY A 692 21.81 29.19 -60.70
N ILE A 693 21.37 28.59 -61.83
CA ILE A 693 22.10 27.53 -62.54
C ILE A 693 23.33 28.12 -63.24
N CYS A 694 23.16 29.22 -63.97
CA CYS A 694 24.30 29.86 -64.67
C CYS A 694 25.27 30.58 -63.73
N LEU A 695 24.84 30.88 -62.49
CA LEU A 695 25.70 31.44 -61.44
C LEU A 695 26.46 30.38 -60.64
N TRP A 696 26.11 29.09 -60.80
CA TRP A 696 26.85 28.00 -60.19
C TRP A 696 28.12 27.73 -61.00
N ASN A 697 29.28 27.74 -60.36
CA ASN A 697 30.57 27.57 -61.05
C ASN A 697 31.18 26.17 -60.87
N ASP A 698 30.70 25.37 -59.91
CA ASP A 698 31.26 24.07 -59.54
C ASP A 698 30.54 22.91 -60.24
N TYR A 699 30.58 22.89 -61.58
CA TYR A 699 30.12 21.74 -62.37
C TYR A 699 31.27 20.74 -62.57
N ALA A 700 31.00 19.44 -62.41
CA ALA A 700 32.04 18.41 -62.56
C ALA A 700 32.50 18.28 -64.02
N THR A 701 31.59 18.42 -64.98
CA THR A 701 31.89 18.44 -66.42
C THR A 701 31.07 19.49 -67.18
N PRO A 702 31.49 19.88 -68.40
CA PRO A 702 30.67 20.71 -69.29
C PRO A 702 29.32 20.09 -69.64
N ASP A 703 29.26 18.76 -69.80
CA ASP A 703 28.04 18.02 -70.09
C ASP A 703 27.05 18.08 -68.92
N ASP A 704 27.54 17.99 -67.67
CA ASP A 704 26.71 18.17 -66.47
C ASP A 704 26.11 19.58 -66.40
N ARG A 705 26.86 20.59 -66.86
CA ARG A 705 26.38 21.97 -66.95
C ARG A 705 25.32 22.11 -68.03
N GLU A 706 25.53 21.55 -69.22
CA GLU A 706 24.57 21.59 -70.32
C GLU A 706 23.27 20.86 -69.94
N GLU A 707 23.38 19.68 -69.33
CA GLU A 707 22.23 18.95 -68.79
C GLU A 707 21.52 19.76 -67.69
N ALA A 708 22.23 20.54 -66.87
CA ALA A 708 21.63 21.35 -65.81
C ALA A 708 20.88 22.55 -66.34
N VAL A 709 21.40 23.16 -67.40
CA VAL A 709 20.77 24.25 -68.12
C VAL A 709 19.56 23.75 -68.91
N THR A 710 19.65 22.61 -69.59
CA THR A 710 18.56 22.09 -70.44
C THR A 710 17.50 21.29 -69.66
N GLY A 711 17.85 20.79 -68.47
CA GLY A 711 16.95 20.00 -67.62
C GLY A 711 15.68 20.75 -67.22
N ASN A 712 14.52 20.23 -67.65
CA ASN A 712 13.18 20.76 -67.41
C ASN A 712 13.01 22.24 -67.78
N ALA A 713 13.61 22.64 -68.91
CA ALA A 713 13.51 24.00 -69.43
C ALA A 713 13.44 24.01 -70.96
N ARG A 714 12.45 24.69 -71.52
CA ARG A 714 12.26 24.88 -72.96
C ARG A 714 12.25 26.36 -73.26
N LYS A 715 12.74 26.76 -74.44
CA LYS A 715 12.68 28.17 -74.89
C LYS A 715 11.24 28.70 -75.04
N GLN A 716 10.24 27.81 -75.04
CA GLN A 716 8.81 28.13 -75.13
C GLN A 716 8.12 28.22 -73.76
N ASP A 717 8.84 27.94 -72.66
CA ASP A 717 8.23 27.99 -71.33
C ASP A 717 7.79 29.41 -70.98
N ASN A 718 6.64 29.52 -70.34
CA ASN A 718 6.04 30.79 -69.93
C ASN A 718 5.53 30.67 -68.49
N GLU A 719 4.86 31.71 -68.02
CA GLU A 719 4.40 31.79 -66.62
C GLU A 719 3.42 30.69 -66.23
N MET A 720 2.71 30.11 -67.21
CA MET A 720 1.74 29.04 -67.02
C MET A 720 2.36 27.63 -67.11
N THR A 721 3.62 27.51 -67.54
CA THR A 721 4.30 26.22 -67.62
C THR A 721 4.34 25.54 -66.25
N PRO A 722 3.98 24.25 -66.12
CA PRO A 722 4.09 23.53 -64.87
C PRO A 722 5.55 23.35 -64.43
N SER A 723 5.85 23.73 -63.20
CA SER A 723 7.16 23.63 -62.54
C SER A 723 7.01 23.03 -61.15
N THR A 724 8.10 22.44 -60.64
CA THR A 724 8.08 21.81 -59.31
C THR A 724 8.42 22.81 -58.21
N TRP A 725 7.46 23.05 -57.31
CA TRP A 725 7.59 23.92 -56.14
C TRP A 725 7.97 23.14 -54.89
N VAL A 726 8.78 23.77 -54.05
CA VAL A 726 9.15 23.29 -52.71
C VAL A 726 9.21 24.46 -51.73
N GLU A 727 9.26 24.15 -50.44
CA GLU A 727 9.43 25.14 -49.37
C GLU A 727 10.73 24.94 -48.61
N CYS A 728 11.42 26.03 -48.28
CA CYS A 728 12.62 25.98 -47.46
C CYS A 728 12.30 25.46 -46.05
N GLY A 729 12.95 24.38 -45.63
CA GLY A 729 12.78 23.75 -44.32
C GLY A 729 13.39 24.49 -43.13
N VAL A 730 13.96 25.68 -43.35
CA VAL A 730 14.44 26.57 -42.27
C VAL A 730 13.24 27.33 -41.70
N ARG A 731 12.94 27.13 -40.41
CA ARG A 731 11.74 27.66 -39.72
C ARG A 731 11.55 29.17 -39.84
N ALA A 732 12.63 29.94 -39.72
CA ALA A 732 12.56 31.40 -39.86
C ALA A 732 12.33 31.87 -41.31
N CYS A 733 12.61 31.03 -42.32
CA CYS A 733 12.55 31.39 -43.74
C CYS A 733 11.22 30.98 -44.36
N ARG A 734 10.93 29.67 -44.40
CA ARG A 734 9.72 29.06 -44.99
C ARG A 734 9.34 29.57 -46.39
N ALA A 735 10.33 30.06 -47.14
CA ALA A 735 10.10 30.61 -48.47
C ALA A 735 9.90 29.50 -49.50
N GLN A 736 8.91 29.70 -50.37
CA GLN A 736 8.58 28.83 -51.49
C GLN A 736 9.35 29.25 -52.74
N TYR A 737 9.86 28.28 -53.48
CA TYR A 737 10.65 28.49 -54.70
C TYR A 737 10.61 27.24 -55.60
N ILE A 738 11.05 27.42 -56.83
CA ILE A 738 11.06 26.36 -57.84
C ILE A 738 12.36 25.56 -57.81
N VAL A 739 12.25 24.26 -58.06
CA VAL A 739 13.37 23.35 -58.24
C VAL A 739 13.30 22.73 -59.62
N ASN A 740 14.32 22.99 -60.45
CA ASN A 740 14.36 22.48 -61.82
C ASN A 740 14.64 20.96 -61.88
N ARG A 741 15.40 20.42 -60.91
CA ARG A 741 15.78 18.99 -60.83
C ARG A 741 15.26 18.34 -59.55
N PRO A 742 13.95 18.04 -59.44
CA PRO A 742 13.36 17.52 -58.21
C PRO A 742 13.83 16.10 -57.85
N GLN A 743 14.29 15.31 -58.83
CA GLN A 743 14.82 13.96 -58.65
C GLN A 743 16.12 13.96 -57.84
N ASN A 744 16.94 15.01 -57.97
CA ASN A 744 18.21 15.14 -57.25
C ASN A 744 18.04 15.71 -55.83
N LEU A 745 16.82 16.15 -55.48
CA LEU A 745 16.52 16.68 -54.15
C LEU A 745 16.16 15.53 -53.20
N ASN A 746 17.19 14.91 -52.62
CA ASN A 746 17.08 13.78 -51.68
C ASN A 746 17.17 14.19 -50.19
N VAL A 747 17.17 15.50 -49.93
CA VAL A 747 17.25 16.09 -48.58
C VAL A 747 16.13 17.10 -48.37
N LYS A 748 15.89 17.51 -47.11
CA LYS A 748 14.94 18.59 -46.81
C LYS A 748 15.28 19.84 -47.64
N PRO A 749 14.32 20.44 -48.37
CA PRO A 749 14.61 21.57 -49.23
C PRO A 749 15.19 22.75 -48.44
N LYS A 750 16.20 23.41 -48.97
CA LYS A 750 16.83 24.59 -48.36
C LYS A 750 17.16 25.58 -49.47
N CYS A 751 16.61 26.80 -49.40
CA CYS A 751 16.81 27.81 -50.44
C CYS A 751 18.27 28.28 -50.49
N HIS A 752 18.67 28.88 -51.61
CA HIS A 752 20.03 29.40 -51.82
C HIS A 752 20.46 30.34 -50.69
N TYR A 753 19.64 31.32 -50.34
CA TYR A 753 19.95 32.31 -49.30
C TYR A 753 20.21 31.67 -47.93
N CYS A 754 19.39 30.69 -47.53
CA CYS A 754 19.62 29.94 -46.30
C CYS A 754 20.87 29.06 -46.35
N ARG A 755 21.29 28.59 -47.54
CA ARG A 755 22.56 27.85 -47.71
C ARG A 755 23.77 28.76 -47.56
N THR A 756 23.66 30.02 -47.97
CA THR A 756 24.72 31.03 -47.88
C THR A 756 24.64 31.90 -46.63
N HIS A 757 23.76 31.56 -45.67
CA HIS A 757 23.53 32.34 -44.44
C HIS A 757 23.10 33.80 -44.68
N THR A 758 22.42 34.07 -45.80
CA THR A 758 21.87 35.39 -46.16
C THR A 758 20.35 35.44 -45.98
N ARG A 759 19.80 36.65 -45.82
CA ARG A 759 18.35 36.87 -45.70
C ARG A 759 17.68 36.63 -47.06
N ALA A 760 16.70 35.73 -47.11
CA ALA A 760 15.94 35.49 -48.32
C ALA A 760 15.05 36.69 -48.67
N PRO A 761 15.08 37.21 -49.90
CA PRO A 761 14.16 38.23 -50.36
C PRO A 761 12.80 37.59 -50.62
N VAL A 762 11.88 37.76 -49.68
CA VAL A 762 10.55 37.13 -49.74
C VAL A 762 9.45 38.17 -49.89
N LEU A 763 8.37 37.77 -50.54
CA LEU A 763 7.08 38.44 -50.48
C LEU A 763 6.08 37.53 -49.79
N GLU A 764 5.30 38.09 -48.88
CA GLU A 764 4.25 37.38 -48.16
C GLU A 764 2.92 37.53 -48.88
N CYS A 765 2.23 36.41 -49.09
CA CYS A 765 0.92 36.40 -49.74
C CYS A 765 -0.15 37.01 -48.82
N SER A 766 -0.88 38.01 -49.30
CA SER A 766 -1.99 38.64 -48.56
C SER A 766 -3.12 37.66 -48.22
N GLU A 767 -3.29 36.60 -49.01
CA GLU A 767 -4.36 35.62 -48.83
C GLU A 767 -3.96 34.49 -47.86
N CYS A 768 -2.89 33.74 -48.15
CA CYS A 768 -2.49 32.55 -47.37
C CYS A 768 -1.27 32.75 -46.46
N LEU A 769 -0.64 33.92 -46.45
CA LEU A 769 0.57 34.25 -45.68
C LEU A 769 1.81 33.39 -46.00
N ASN A 770 1.75 32.60 -47.09
CA ASN A 770 2.93 31.90 -47.58
C ASN A 770 3.94 32.91 -48.14
N ARG A 771 5.21 32.68 -47.82
CA ARG A 771 6.33 33.49 -48.31
C ARG A 771 6.89 32.90 -49.59
N VAL A 772 7.10 33.72 -50.61
CA VAL A 772 7.66 33.29 -51.91
C VAL A 772 8.96 34.05 -52.16
N ILE A 773 10.00 33.38 -52.65
CA ILE A 773 11.25 34.04 -53.02
C ILE A 773 11.00 34.96 -54.21
N TYR A 774 11.27 36.25 -54.02
CA TYR A 774 11.13 37.26 -55.06
C TYR A 774 12.22 38.33 -54.86
N PRO A 775 13.36 38.21 -55.56
CA PRO A 775 14.47 39.15 -55.42
C PRO A 775 14.07 40.57 -55.81
N GLU A 776 14.59 41.57 -55.09
CA GLU A 776 14.17 42.97 -55.21
C GLU A 776 14.37 43.54 -56.62
N ALA A 777 15.47 43.18 -57.29
CA ALA A 777 15.79 43.63 -58.65
C ALA A 777 14.75 43.25 -59.72
N TYR A 778 13.90 42.26 -59.44
CA TYR A 778 12.90 41.76 -60.39
C TYR A 778 11.47 42.18 -60.03
N ARG A 779 11.27 42.88 -58.91
CA ARG A 779 9.94 43.27 -58.44
C ARG A 779 9.35 44.36 -59.35
N PRO A 780 8.06 44.25 -59.75
CA PRO A 780 7.36 45.34 -60.42
C PRO A 780 7.34 46.60 -59.54
N ALA A 781 7.39 47.78 -60.17
CA ALA A 781 7.37 49.07 -59.47
C ALA A 781 6.06 49.34 -58.72
N ASP A 782 4.94 48.80 -59.21
CA ASP A 782 3.64 48.81 -58.55
C ASP A 782 3.21 47.36 -58.28
N MET A 783 3.40 46.91 -57.04
CA MET A 783 3.20 45.51 -56.67
C MET A 783 1.83 45.23 -56.03
N GLY A 784 1.20 46.24 -55.40
CA GLY A 784 -0.03 46.08 -54.62
C GLY A 784 0.03 44.94 -53.58
N ASP A 785 -1.14 44.39 -53.24
CA ASP A 785 -1.25 43.22 -52.36
C ASP A 785 -0.83 41.95 -53.11
N PHE A 786 0.35 41.43 -52.79
CA PHE A 786 0.89 40.23 -53.43
C PHE A 786 0.04 38.99 -53.14
N LYS A 787 -0.39 38.27 -54.19
CA LYS A 787 -0.95 36.92 -54.10
C LYS A 787 0.05 35.89 -54.63
N CYS A 788 0.30 34.82 -53.86
CA CYS A 788 1.19 33.76 -54.31
C CYS A 788 0.59 32.95 -55.46
N TYR A 789 1.46 32.30 -56.23
CA TYR A 789 1.08 31.58 -57.44
C TYR A 789 0.15 30.38 -57.18
N ALA A 790 0.20 29.81 -55.98
CA ALA A 790 -0.74 28.75 -55.59
C ALA A 790 -2.16 29.30 -55.37
N CYS A 791 -2.31 30.49 -54.78
CA CYS A 791 -3.61 31.17 -54.64
C CYS A 791 -4.17 31.58 -55.99
N THR A 792 -3.34 32.18 -56.86
CA THR A 792 -3.79 32.59 -58.20
C THR A 792 -4.18 31.40 -59.08
N ALA A 793 -3.59 30.22 -58.84
CA ALA A 793 -3.95 28.97 -59.51
C ALA A 793 -5.20 28.28 -58.91
N GLY A 794 -5.92 28.89 -57.96
CA GLY A 794 -7.13 28.32 -57.36
C GLY A 794 -6.88 27.13 -56.43
N ARG A 795 -5.65 26.93 -55.94
CA ARG A 795 -5.33 25.86 -54.98
C ARG A 795 -5.86 26.20 -53.59
N LYS A 796 -6.34 25.20 -52.85
CA LYS A 796 -6.55 25.34 -51.39
C LYS A 796 -5.19 25.52 -50.69
N THR A 797 -4.84 26.78 -50.40
CA THR A 797 -3.56 27.19 -49.80
C THR A 797 -3.63 27.42 -48.29
N ILE A 798 -4.84 27.51 -47.72
CA ILE A 798 -5.06 27.43 -46.28
C ILE A 798 -5.50 25.99 -45.98
N VAL A 799 -4.70 25.27 -45.21
CA VAL A 799 -4.92 23.86 -44.92
C VAL A 799 -5.07 23.65 -43.42
N GLU A 800 -5.95 22.72 -43.07
CA GLU A 800 -6.12 22.25 -41.70
C GLU A 800 -5.07 21.17 -41.43
N VAL A 801 -4.33 21.36 -40.34
CA VAL A 801 -3.27 20.47 -39.90
C VAL A 801 -3.55 20.06 -38.46
N GLU A 802 -3.62 18.74 -38.27
CA GLU A 802 -3.79 18.15 -36.95
C GLU A 802 -2.57 18.45 -36.06
N THR A 803 -2.83 19.09 -34.92
CA THR A 803 -1.80 19.48 -33.94
C THR A 803 -2.31 19.31 -32.51
N ASN A 804 -1.54 19.79 -31.54
CA ASN A 804 -1.93 19.87 -30.13
C ASN A 804 -1.19 21.01 -29.42
N ALA A 805 -1.65 21.37 -28.22
CA ALA A 805 -1.10 22.47 -27.45
C ALA A 805 0.39 22.27 -27.11
N LEU A 806 0.83 21.02 -26.90
CA LEU A 806 2.24 20.68 -26.66
C LEU A 806 3.13 21.01 -27.87
N LYS A 807 2.70 20.69 -29.09
CA LYS A 807 3.45 20.98 -30.33
C LYS A 807 3.57 22.49 -30.55
N ILE A 808 2.48 23.23 -30.36
CA ILE A 808 2.46 24.70 -30.51
C ILE A 808 3.38 25.35 -29.47
N SER A 809 3.31 24.90 -28.22
CA SER A 809 4.09 25.47 -27.10
C SER A 809 5.61 25.22 -27.21
N LYS A 810 6.04 24.21 -27.97
CA LYS A 810 7.47 24.02 -28.30
C LYS A 810 8.05 25.17 -29.12
N GLU A 811 7.21 25.91 -29.85
CA GLU A 811 7.63 27.06 -30.66
C GLU A 811 7.27 28.39 -29.99
N CYS A 812 6.09 28.48 -29.35
CA CYS A 812 5.51 29.74 -28.89
C CYS A 812 5.59 29.96 -27.37
N THR A 813 6.30 29.09 -26.63
CA THR A 813 6.26 28.99 -25.17
C THR A 813 4.87 28.59 -24.64
N THR A 814 4.74 28.42 -23.31
CA THR A 814 3.46 28.08 -22.64
C THR A 814 2.67 29.31 -22.18
N ALA A 815 3.13 30.53 -22.47
CA ALA A 815 2.51 31.76 -21.98
C ALA A 815 1.07 31.99 -22.48
N TRP A 816 0.70 31.39 -23.61
CA TRP A 816 -0.67 31.41 -24.14
C TRP A 816 -1.62 30.44 -23.42
N LEU A 817 -1.07 29.47 -22.68
CA LEU A 817 -1.83 28.50 -21.87
C LEU A 817 -1.99 28.94 -20.42
N LEU A 818 -0.99 29.63 -19.88
CA LEU A 818 -0.92 29.98 -18.45
C LEU A 818 -0.20 31.31 -18.25
N ARG A 819 -0.89 32.28 -17.65
CA ARG A 819 -0.24 33.42 -16.98
C ARG A 819 0.26 32.93 -15.62
N ASN A 820 1.55 33.12 -15.35
CA ASN A 820 2.21 32.68 -14.13
C ASN A 820 3.18 33.76 -13.67
N ASP A 821 2.64 34.78 -13.02
CA ASP A 821 3.39 35.96 -12.60
C ASP A 821 4.29 35.60 -11.40
N ASP A 822 5.48 36.22 -11.34
CA ASP A 822 6.55 35.94 -10.36
C ASP A 822 6.99 34.47 -10.25
N ASN A 823 6.69 33.64 -11.26
CA ASN A 823 6.88 32.19 -11.21
C ASN A 823 6.20 31.54 -9.98
N LYS A 824 4.98 31.99 -9.63
CA LYS A 824 4.19 31.42 -8.53
C LYS A 824 4.11 29.90 -8.57
N ILE A 825 4.01 29.31 -9.77
CA ILE A 825 4.30 27.90 -10.02
C ILE A 825 5.70 27.79 -10.63
N GLU A 826 6.68 27.29 -9.88
CA GLU A 826 8.09 27.24 -10.32
C GLU A 826 8.27 26.44 -11.62
N THR A 827 7.64 25.26 -11.71
CA THR A 827 7.69 24.39 -12.89
C THR A 827 6.27 23.99 -13.34
N PRO A 828 5.63 24.76 -14.23
CA PRO A 828 4.31 24.44 -14.76
C PRO A 828 4.31 23.15 -15.60
N PHE A 829 3.18 22.44 -15.63
CA PHE A 829 2.94 21.26 -16.47
C PHE A 829 3.93 20.09 -16.27
N ASN A 830 4.36 19.86 -15.02
CA ASN A 830 5.35 18.86 -14.64
C ASN A 830 4.77 17.48 -14.25
N LYS A 831 3.47 17.26 -14.44
CA LYS A 831 2.69 16.07 -14.08
C LYS A 831 2.61 15.77 -12.57
N ARG A 832 2.98 16.71 -11.68
CA ARG A 832 2.81 16.55 -10.21
C ARG A 832 1.34 16.64 -9.79
N SER A 833 1.04 16.17 -8.58
CA SER A 833 -0.31 16.30 -8.01
C SER A 833 -0.67 17.75 -7.71
N LEU A 834 -1.97 18.04 -7.66
CA LEU A 834 -2.46 19.36 -7.25
C LEU A 834 -2.04 19.68 -5.81
N PHE A 835 -2.12 18.69 -4.91
CA PHE A 835 -1.60 18.81 -3.54
C PHE A 835 -0.15 19.33 -3.50
N ARG A 836 0.75 18.69 -4.26
CA ARG A 836 2.15 19.11 -4.29
C ARG A 836 2.31 20.52 -4.87
N THR A 837 1.55 20.84 -5.90
CA THR A 837 1.57 22.16 -6.55
C THR A 837 1.17 23.26 -5.58
N ILE A 838 0.07 23.07 -4.82
CA ILE A 838 -0.42 24.08 -3.87
C ILE A 838 0.44 24.13 -2.60
N THR A 839 1.02 23.00 -2.17
CA THR A 839 1.95 22.97 -1.04
C THR A 839 3.23 23.76 -1.34
N ASP A 840 3.77 23.60 -2.56
CA ASP A 840 4.98 24.31 -2.98
C ASP A 840 4.68 25.81 -3.26
N ALA A 841 3.52 26.12 -3.87
CA ALA A 841 3.17 27.49 -4.28
C ALA A 841 2.52 28.34 -3.17
N GLY A 842 1.82 27.72 -2.21
CA GLY A 842 0.94 28.38 -1.25
C GLY A 842 -0.38 28.89 -1.88
N THR A 843 -1.41 29.03 -1.06
CA THR A 843 -2.74 29.52 -1.45
C THR A 843 -2.80 31.04 -1.58
N GLU A 844 -1.99 31.77 -0.81
CA GLU A 844 -1.95 33.22 -0.80
C GLU A 844 -1.57 33.82 -2.17
N ASN A 845 -2.36 34.79 -2.65
CA ASN A 845 -2.19 35.47 -3.94
C ASN A 845 -2.13 34.52 -5.16
N PHE A 846 -2.56 33.25 -5.02
CA PHE A 846 -2.48 32.27 -6.10
C PHE A 846 -3.40 32.67 -7.26
N VAL A 847 -4.64 33.06 -6.94
CA VAL A 847 -5.66 33.47 -7.92
C VAL A 847 -5.22 34.68 -8.74
N ASP A 848 -4.52 35.63 -8.13
CA ASP A 848 -4.05 36.84 -8.80
C ASP A 848 -2.87 36.59 -9.73
N LYS A 849 -1.94 35.72 -9.31
CA LYS A 849 -0.71 35.45 -10.05
C LYS A 849 -0.84 34.35 -11.11
N VAL A 850 -1.86 33.49 -11.01
CA VAL A 850 -2.02 32.33 -11.88
C VAL A 850 -3.34 32.38 -12.63
N GLU A 851 -3.27 32.56 -13.95
CA GLU A 851 -4.45 32.58 -14.83
C GLU A 851 -4.34 31.49 -15.92
N PRO A 852 -5.08 30.38 -15.78
CA PRO A 852 -5.23 29.37 -16.83
C PRO A 852 -6.04 29.93 -18.02
N LEU A 853 -5.59 29.69 -19.25
CA LEU A 853 -6.19 30.16 -20.51
C LEU A 853 -6.53 31.66 -20.49
N PRO A 854 -5.52 32.54 -20.39
CA PRO A 854 -5.74 33.99 -20.32
C PRO A 854 -6.50 34.49 -21.55
N LEU A 855 -7.44 35.42 -21.34
CA LEU A 855 -8.28 35.99 -22.40
C LEU A 855 -7.46 36.72 -23.48
N VAL A 856 -6.33 37.33 -23.09
CA VAL A 856 -5.41 38.00 -24.00
C VAL A 856 -4.22 37.08 -24.26
N THR A 857 -4.17 36.51 -25.47
CA THR A 857 -3.04 35.70 -25.91
C THR A 857 -1.81 36.60 -26.12
N LYS A 858 -0.73 36.38 -25.36
CA LYS A 858 0.54 37.10 -25.57
C LYS A 858 1.27 36.52 -26.79
N GLY A 859 1.07 37.14 -27.95
CA GLY A 859 1.85 36.88 -29.16
C GLY A 859 1.17 35.97 -30.19
N GLU A 860 1.75 35.96 -31.39
CA GLU A 860 1.29 35.16 -32.51
C GLU A 860 1.64 33.68 -32.34
N LEU A 861 0.64 32.80 -32.45
CA LEU A 861 0.88 31.36 -32.39
C LEU A 861 1.38 30.85 -33.75
N THR A 862 2.48 30.11 -33.74
CA THR A 862 3.07 29.48 -34.92
C THR A 862 3.13 27.96 -34.79
N LEU A 863 2.97 27.28 -35.91
CA LEU A 863 3.20 25.85 -36.06
C LEU A 863 4.17 25.61 -37.22
N ASP A 864 5.26 24.89 -36.94
CA ASP A 864 6.34 24.66 -37.90
C ASP A 864 6.93 25.97 -38.47
N GLY A 865 6.88 27.08 -37.73
CA GLY A 865 7.32 28.41 -38.17
C GLY A 865 6.36 29.14 -39.11
N LYS A 866 5.12 28.66 -39.26
CA LYS A 866 4.02 29.33 -39.98
C LYS A 866 2.98 29.87 -38.99
N LEU A 867 2.39 31.02 -39.30
CA LEU A 867 1.34 31.61 -38.47
C LEU A 867 0.08 30.73 -38.47
N ILE A 868 -0.47 30.50 -37.29
CA ILE A 868 -1.76 29.86 -37.08
C ILE A 868 -2.85 30.92 -37.20
N ARG A 869 -3.73 30.76 -38.19
CA ARG A 869 -4.72 31.79 -38.54
C ARG A 869 -5.98 31.75 -37.67
N ASN A 870 -6.36 30.56 -37.24
CA ASN A 870 -7.51 30.31 -36.37
C ASN A 870 -7.11 30.16 -34.90
N ALA A 871 -6.12 30.94 -34.45
CA ALA A 871 -5.66 30.90 -33.06
C ALA A 871 -6.79 31.10 -32.02
N PRO A 872 -7.77 32.02 -32.21
CA PRO A 872 -8.89 32.16 -31.28
C PRO A 872 -9.75 30.90 -31.20
N ASP A 873 -10.09 30.30 -32.34
CA ASP A 873 -10.92 29.09 -32.40
C ASP A 873 -10.22 27.90 -31.73
N LEU A 874 -8.91 27.76 -31.91
CA LEU A 874 -8.10 26.73 -31.24
C LEU A 874 -8.07 26.88 -29.72
N VAL A 875 -7.96 28.12 -29.24
CA VAL A 875 -7.99 28.41 -27.80
C VAL A 875 -9.37 28.11 -27.24
N GLU A 876 -10.43 28.42 -27.98
CA GLU A 876 -11.81 28.13 -27.56
C GLU A 876 -12.11 26.62 -27.56
N ASP A 877 -11.64 25.90 -28.58
CA ASP A 877 -11.71 24.43 -28.61
C ASP A 877 -11.05 23.83 -27.37
N LEU A 878 -9.83 24.26 -27.03
CA LEU A 878 -9.13 23.82 -25.83
C LEU A 878 -9.85 24.25 -24.54
N ARG A 879 -10.38 25.48 -24.49
CA ARG A 879 -11.18 26.00 -23.37
C ARG A 879 -12.41 25.13 -23.14
N SER A 880 -13.08 24.69 -24.20
CA SER A 880 -14.25 23.82 -24.11
C SER A 880 -13.93 22.48 -23.42
N TRP A 881 -12.76 21.87 -23.69
CA TRP A 881 -12.31 20.65 -23.02
C TRP A 881 -12.03 20.89 -21.52
N VAL A 882 -11.34 21.99 -21.22
CA VAL A 882 -10.95 22.37 -19.86
C VAL A 882 -12.17 22.67 -18.99
N LEU A 883 -13.10 23.50 -19.48
CA LEU A 883 -14.32 23.86 -18.74
C LEU A 883 -15.25 22.66 -18.55
N ARG A 884 -15.36 21.78 -19.54
CA ARG A 884 -16.13 20.52 -19.41
C ARG A 884 -15.43 19.49 -18.52
N ARG A 885 -14.20 19.75 -18.09
CA ARG A 885 -13.35 18.83 -17.31
C ARG A 885 -13.23 17.45 -17.97
N ARG A 886 -13.13 17.44 -19.29
CA ARG A 886 -12.97 16.23 -20.11
C ARG A 886 -11.61 16.20 -20.76
N THR A 887 -11.19 14.99 -21.10
CA THR A 887 -9.97 14.73 -21.87
C THR A 887 -10.34 13.92 -23.08
N GLU A 888 -9.65 14.13 -24.20
CA GLU A 888 -9.81 13.29 -25.38
C GLU A 888 -9.42 11.83 -25.06
N SER A 889 -10.32 10.90 -25.35
CA SER A 889 -10.06 9.46 -25.26
C SER A 889 -9.43 8.96 -26.55
N GLY A 890 -8.48 8.03 -26.45
CA GLY A 890 -8.02 7.21 -27.56
C GLY A 890 -8.20 5.73 -27.25
N SER A 891 -8.21 4.89 -28.28
CA SER A 891 -8.22 3.44 -28.12
C SER A 891 -6.81 2.86 -28.14
N CYS A 892 -6.57 1.86 -27.30
CA CYS A 892 -5.36 1.05 -27.37
C CYS A 892 -5.43 0.13 -28.59
N SER A 893 -4.45 0.20 -29.51
CA SER A 893 -4.43 -0.66 -30.70
C SER A 893 -4.23 -2.16 -30.41
N LEU A 894 -3.95 -2.56 -29.16
CA LEU A 894 -3.80 -3.98 -28.76
C LEU A 894 -5.02 -4.52 -28.02
N CYS A 895 -5.45 -3.87 -26.94
CA CYS A 895 -6.60 -4.33 -26.15
C CYS A 895 -7.92 -3.64 -26.50
N PHE A 896 -7.92 -2.72 -27.47
CA PHE A 896 -9.10 -1.97 -27.94
C PHE A 896 -9.85 -1.12 -26.89
N LEU A 897 -9.49 -1.21 -25.61
CA LEU A 897 -10.02 -0.37 -24.54
C LEU A 897 -9.68 1.12 -24.73
N SER A 898 -10.57 1.97 -24.23
CA SER A 898 -10.44 3.42 -24.26
C SER A 898 -9.63 3.93 -23.07
N PHE A 899 -8.63 4.76 -23.35
CA PHE A 899 -7.78 5.42 -22.34
C PHE A 899 -7.71 6.92 -22.62
N LYS A 900 -7.23 7.70 -21.64
CA LYS A 900 -6.84 9.09 -21.92
C LYS A 900 -5.70 9.07 -22.94
N LYS A 901 -5.72 10.01 -23.88
CA LYS A 901 -4.71 10.03 -24.95
C LYS A 901 -3.26 10.18 -24.43
N ASP A 902 -3.05 10.86 -23.31
CA ASP A 902 -1.75 10.99 -22.63
C ASP A 902 -1.26 9.68 -21.98
N ASP A 903 -2.18 8.74 -21.69
CA ASP A 903 -1.85 7.40 -21.18
C ASP A 903 -1.49 6.41 -22.31
N LEU A 904 -1.80 6.77 -23.56
CA LEU A 904 -1.48 5.99 -24.74
C LEU A 904 -0.11 6.34 -25.29
N LEU A 905 0.78 5.35 -25.28
CA LEU A 905 2.17 5.48 -25.68
C LEU A 905 2.34 5.05 -27.14
N ALA A 906 3.31 5.65 -27.84
CA ALA A 906 3.71 5.16 -29.15
C ALA A 906 4.23 3.72 -29.05
N SER A 907 3.69 2.82 -29.88
CA SER A 907 4.02 1.38 -29.86
C SER A 907 5.52 1.08 -29.99
N CYS A 908 6.27 1.85 -30.80
CA CYS A 908 7.69 1.59 -31.06
C CYS A 908 8.55 2.84 -31.26
N GLY A 909 7.95 4.04 -31.31
CA GLY A 909 8.65 5.32 -31.47
C GLY A 909 9.32 5.57 -32.84
N ARG A 910 9.13 4.68 -33.83
CA ARG A 910 9.65 4.86 -35.20
C ARG A 910 8.77 5.79 -36.02
N THR A 911 9.39 6.60 -36.88
CA THR A 911 8.67 7.41 -37.88
C THR A 911 7.85 6.52 -38.82
N GLY A 912 6.60 6.92 -39.06
CA GLY A 912 5.64 6.15 -39.87
C GLY A 912 4.91 5.02 -39.13
N CYS A 913 5.11 4.82 -37.83
CA CYS A 913 4.25 3.95 -37.01
C CYS A 913 3.29 4.82 -36.19
N SER A 914 2.03 4.90 -36.60
CA SER A 914 0.99 5.71 -35.95
C SER A 914 0.32 5.01 -34.76
N GLN A 915 0.61 3.73 -34.53
CA GLN A 915 -0.10 2.90 -33.56
C GLN A 915 0.26 3.26 -32.11
N ARG A 916 -0.77 3.47 -31.29
CA ARG A 916 -0.65 3.81 -29.87
C ARG A 916 -1.24 2.70 -28.98
N VAL A 917 -0.61 2.48 -27.83
CA VAL A 917 -0.88 1.32 -26.95
C VAL A 917 -0.83 1.77 -25.49
N CYS A 918 -1.68 1.19 -24.63
CA CYS A 918 -1.66 1.47 -23.20
C CYS A 918 -0.38 0.92 -22.54
N LYS A 919 -0.01 1.48 -21.39
CA LYS A 919 1.21 1.10 -20.65
C LYS A 919 1.24 -0.40 -20.28
N ALA A 920 0.09 -0.99 -19.95
CA ALA A 920 -0.01 -2.40 -19.57
C ALA A 920 0.30 -3.33 -20.75
N CYS A 921 -0.38 -3.18 -21.89
CA CYS A 921 -0.13 -3.98 -23.09
C CYS A 921 1.30 -3.79 -23.62
N LEU A 922 1.84 -2.57 -23.56
CA LEU A 922 3.21 -2.29 -23.99
C LEU A 922 4.26 -2.96 -23.08
N ARG A 923 4.03 -2.95 -21.76
CA ARG A 923 4.87 -3.64 -20.77
C ARG A 923 4.77 -5.15 -20.90
N HIS A 924 3.58 -5.67 -21.19
CA HIS A 924 3.38 -7.09 -21.44
C HIS A 924 4.12 -7.53 -22.70
N TRP A 925 3.87 -6.88 -23.85
CA TRP A 925 4.47 -7.25 -25.14
C TRP A 925 6.01 -7.29 -25.10
N TYR A 926 6.66 -6.19 -24.70
CA TYR A 926 8.13 -6.17 -24.61
C TYR A 926 8.67 -6.89 -23.37
N GLY A 927 7.81 -7.18 -22.39
CA GLY A 927 8.15 -7.95 -21.20
C GLY A 927 8.02 -9.46 -21.37
N LEU A 928 7.53 -9.97 -22.50
CA LEU A 928 7.49 -11.40 -22.82
C LEU A 928 8.89 -12.04 -22.81
N ASN A 929 9.92 -11.25 -23.14
CA ASN A 929 11.30 -11.69 -23.10
C ASN A 929 11.92 -11.34 -21.74
N VAL A 930 12.28 -12.37 -20.97
CA VAL A 930 12.89 -12.26 -19.63
C VAL A 930 14.22 -13.02 -19.60
N ALA A 931 15.12 -12.63 -18.70
CA ALA A 931 16.38 -13.34 -18.48
C ALA A 931 16.11 -14.76 -17.95
N GLY A 932 16.84 -15.75 -18.46
CA GLY A 932 16.62 -17.17 -18.16
C GLY A 932 15.40 -17.80 -18.86
N GLY A 933 14.65 -17.03 -19.68
CA GLY A 933 13.46 -17.51 -20.38
C GLY A 933 13.68 -17.76 -21.88
N LEU A 934 12.73 -18.45 -22.50
CA LEU A 934 12.71 -18.62 -23.96
C LEU A 934 12.47 -17.28 -24.66
N LEU A 935 13.27 -17.00 -25.70
CA LEU A 935 13.17 -15.76 -26.46
C LEU A 935 12.02 -15.82 -27.48
N ASN A 936 10.99 -15.00 -27.25
CA ASN A 936 9.95 -14.68 -28.23
C ASN A 936 10.49 -13.68 -29.27
N ILE A 937 10.91 -14.22 -30.43
CA ILE A 937 11.50 -13.45 -31.55
C ILE A 937 10.54 -12.35 -32.06
N PRO A 938 9.24 -12.60 -32.29
CA PRO A 938 8.29 -11.55 -32.68
C PRO A 938 8.22 -10.37 -31.69
N ALA A 939 8.31 -10.64 -30.39
CA ALA A 939 8.24 -9.62 -29.33
C ALA A 939 9.49 -8.71 -29.25
N LEU A 940 10.55 -9.00 -30.00
CA LEU A 940 11.70 -8.10 -30.19
C LEU A 940 11.40 -6.93 -31.14
N SER A 941 10.31 -7.04 -31.89
CA SER A 941 9.86 -6.05 -32.86
C SER A 941 8.54 -5.41 -32.44
N CYS A 942 8.22 -4.26 -33.05
CA CYS A 942 6.91 -3.64 -32.88
C CYS A 942 5.79 -4.61 -33.29
N PRO A 943 4.70 -4.75 -32.50
CA PRO A 943 3.60 -5.67 -32.84
C PRO A 943 2.90 -5.28 -34.15
N PHE A 944 2.97 -4.01 -34.54
CA PHE A 944 2.29 -3.50 -35.74
C PHE A 944 3.22 -3.39 -36.94
N CYS A 945 4.22 -2.51 -36.88
CA CYS A 945 5.07 -2.24 -38.05
C CYS A 945 6.22 -3.24 -38.22
N ARG A 946 6.36 -4.21 -37.31
CA ARG A 946 7.42 -5.26 -37.30
C ARG A 946 8.86 -4.75 -37.38
N ARG A 947 9.07 -3.44 -37.27
CA ARG A 947 10.39 -2.82 -37.17
C ARG A 947 10.86 -2.84 -35.73
N ARG A 948 12.18 -2.86 -35.54
CA ARG A 948 12.78 -2.73 -34.22
C ARG A 948 12.42 -1.40 -33.57
N PRO A 949 11.96 -1.40 -32.32
CA PRO A 949 11.64 -0.17 -31.60
C PRO A 949 12.86 0.72 -31.43
N VAL A 950 12.63 1.99 -31.10
CA VAL A 950 13.72 2.87 -30.67
C VAL A 950 14.24 2.42 -29.29
N THR A 951 15.55 2.55 -29.06
CA THR A 951 16.22 2.06 -27.84
C THR A 951 15.53 2.56 -26.57
N LYS A 952 15.13 3.84 -26.53
CA LYS A 952 14.40 4.44 -25.39
C LYS A 952 13.12 3.69 -25.01
N THR A 953 12.38 3.14 -25.97
CA THR A 953 11.16 2.37 -25.73
C THR A 953 11.49 1.02 -25.09
N LEU A 954 12.52 0.34 -25.58
CA LEU A 954 12.97 -0.96 -25.04
C LEU A 954 13.65 -0.82 -23.68
N THR A 955 14.41 0.24 -23.42
CA THR A 955 15.00 0.50 -22.09
C THR A 955 13.92 0.67 -21.03
N LYS A 956 12.79 1.29 -21.39
CA LYS A 956 11.69 1.55 -20.46
C LYS A 956 10.79 0.33 -20.23
N HIS A 957 10.64 -0.56 -21.22
CA HIS A 957 9.62 -1.61 -21.19
C HIS A 957 10.12 -3.04 -21.47
N GLY A 958 11.30 -3.22 -22.05
CA GLY A 958 11.80 -4.50 -22.59
C GLY A 958 12.76 -5.29 -21.69
N ARG A 959 12.67 -5.11 -20.35
CA ARG A 959 13.34 -5.93 -19.32
C ARG A 959 14.83 -6.26 -19.58
N GLY A 960 15.59 -5.37 -20.21
CA GLY A 960 17.04 -5.54 -20.43
C GLY A 960 17.45 -6.34 -21.68
N VAL A 961 16.52 -6.85 -22.48
CA VAL A 961 16.81 -7.65 -23.69
C VAL A 961 17.58 -6.88 -24.77
N HIS A 962 17.49 -5.56 -24.76
CA HIS A 962 18.24 -4.68 -25.63
C HIS A 962 19.72 -4.54 -25.24
N ALA A 963 20.13 -5.00 -24.05
CA ALA A 963 21.50 -4.92 -23.55
C ALA A 963 22.35 -6.16 -23.91
N VAL A 964 21.80 -7.08 -24.69
CA VAL A 964 22.35 -8.40 -24.96
C VAL A 964 23.32 -8.34 -26.11
N LYS A 965 24.56 -8.74 -25.86
CA LYS A 965 25.60 -8.78 -26.88
C LYS A 965 25.38 -9.99 -27.78
N GLY A 966 25.44 -9.80 -29.10
CA GLY A 966 25.35 -10.90 -30.07
C GLY A 966 23.93 -11.39 -30.40
N LEU A 967 22.87 -10.79 -29.83
CA LEU A 967 21.48 -11.18 -30.05
C LEU A 967 21.07 -11.24 -31.54
N GLU A 968 21.60 -10.32 -32.35
CA GLU A 968 21.36 -10.31 -33.81
C GLU A 968 21.92 -11.52 -34.53
N ASN A 969 23.10 -11.99 -34.10
CA ASN A 969 23.75 -13.14 -34.72
C ASN A 969 23.05 -14.42 -34.26
N ALA A 970 22.73 -14.53 -32.97
CA ALA A 970 21.96 -15.64 -32.42
C ALA A 970 20.61 -15.85 -33.14
N ILE A 971 19.88 -14.78 -33.46
CA ILE A 971 18.60 -14.86 -34.21
C ILE A 971 18.81 -15.29 -35.66
N LYS A 972 19.94 -14.93 -36.28
CA LYS A 972 20.26 -15.30 -37.66
C LYS A 972 20.79 -16.73 -37.78
N GLU A 973 21.42 -17.24 -36.72
CA GLU A 973 22.12 -18.52 -36.69
C GLU A 973 21.28 -19.67 -36.13
N ALA A 974 20.23 -19.41 -35.35
CA ALA A 974 19.47 -20.45 -34.65
C ALA A 974 18.25 -21.00 -35.41
N GLY A 975 18.09 -22.32 -35.32
CA GLY A 975 16.82 -23.04 -35.50
C GLY A 975 16.02 -23.10 -34.19
N GLU A 976 14.71 -22.97 -34.33
CA GLU A 976 13.58 -23.14 -33.39
C GLU A 976 13.64 -22.64 -31.92
N TRP A 977 14.77 -22.62 -31.19
CA TRP A 977 14.79 -22.25 -29.75
C TRP A 977 16.05 -21.46 -29.36
N ILE A 978 15.88 -20.21 -28.90
CA ILE A 978 16.97 -19.35 -28.37
C ILE A 978 16.68 -19.09 -26.89
N TYR A 979 17.50 -19.63 -25.99
CA TYR A 979 17.46 -19.30 -24.56
C TYR A 979 18.11 -17.93 -24.31
N ALA A 980 17.43 -17.05 -23.57
CA ALA A 980 17.98 -15.77 -23.15
C ALA A 980 18.78 -15.93 -21.83
N TRP A 981 20.04 -15.49 -21.84
CA TRP A 981 21.09 -15.56 -20.81
C TRP A 981 20.64 -15.45 -19.34
N GLY A 982 21.34 -16.21 -18.48
CA GLY A 982 21.38 -16.04 -17.03
C GLY A 982 22.75 -15.54 -16.55
N VAL A 983 22.83 -15.06 -15.31
CA VAL A 983 24.08 -14.67 -14.63
C VAL A 983 24.69 -15.92 -13.98
N PHE A 984 24.91 -16.96 -14.77
CA PHE A 984 25.38 -18.26 -14.30
C PHE A 984 26.56 -18.72 -15.15
N ASP A 985 27.50 -19.44 -14.54
CA ASP A 985 28.65 -20.01 -15.24
C ASP A 985 28.21 -21.18 -16.14
N ASP A 986 29.06 -21.54 -17.10
CA ASP A 986 28.71 -22.52 -18.13
C ASP A 986 28.31 -23.90 -17.55
N GLU A 987 28.82 -24.28 -16.37
CA GLU A 987 28.51 -25.56 -15.74
C GLU A 987 27.09 -25.60 -15.15
N THR A 988 26.60 -24.50 -14.57
CA THR A 988 25.25 -24.46 -13.98
C THR A 988 24.10 -24.40 -14.99
N ILE A 989 24.38 -24.05 -16.25
CA ILE A 989 23.37 -24.01 -17.32
C ILE A 989 23.02 -25.43 -17.79
N TYR A 990 23.99 -26.33 -17.87
CA TYR A 990 23.78 -27.70 -18.34
C TYR A 990 22.93 -28.52 -17.35
N ASP A 991 23.24 -28.42 -16.05
CA ASP A 991 22.49 -29.13 -15.00
C ASP A 991 21.00 -28.73 -14.98
N HIS A 992 20.72 -27.45 -15.23
CA HIS A 992 19.34 -26.95 -15.20
C HIS A 992 18.54 -27.31 -16.46
N MET A 993 19.21 -27.47 -17.62
CA MET A 993 18.58 -27.96 -18.84
C MET A 993 18.24 -29.45 -18.77
N ASP A 994 19.09 -30.26 -18.13
CA ASP A 994 18.84 -31.70 -17.92
C ASP A 994 17.67 -31.96 -16.94
N GLU A 995 17.58 -31.19 -15.85
CA GLU A 995 16.46 -31.28 -14.89
C GLU A 995 15.10 -30.85 -15.48
N ALA A 996 15.08 -29.85 -16.36
CA ALA A 996 13.83 -29.28 -16.88
C ALA A 996 13.25 -30.03 -18.08
N HIS A 997 14.10 -30.71 -18.87
CA HIS A 997 13.68 -31.28 -20.16
C HIS A 997 14.01 -32.77 -20.36
N GLY A 998 14.73 -33.42 -19.44
CA GLY A 998 15.11 -34.82 -19.58
C GLY A 998 16.09 -35.01 -20.74
N GLY A 999 17.36 -35.25 -20.41
CA GLY A 999 18.42 -35.44 -21.41
C GLY A 999 18.09 -36.54 -22.43
N PRO A 1000 18.43 -36.36 -23.72
CA PRO A 1000 18.11 -37.33 -24.77
C PRO A 1000 19.20 -38.40 -24.83
N TYR A 1001 19.29 -39.27 -23.83
CA TYR A 1001 20.08 -40.50 -23.90
C TYR A 1001 19.48 -41.54 -22.97
N ASP A 1002 18.47 -42.26 -23.46
CA ASP A 1002 18.37 -43.72 -23.35
C ASP A 1002 17.18 -44.17 -24.22
N ASP A 1003 17.23 -45.41 -24.70
CA ASP A 1003 16.30 -46.10 -25.60
C ASP A 1003 16.65 -46.04 -27.11
N LEU A 1004 17.82 -46.58 -27.44
CA LEU A 1004 17.97 -47.46 -28.60
C LEU A 1004 18.51 -48.83 -28.13
N GLU A 1005 17.63 -49.67 -27.61
CA GLU A 1005 17.75 -51.14 -27.67
C GLU A 1005 16.34 -51.77 -27.51
N ASP A 1006 15.92 -52.46 -28.58
CA ASP A 1006 14.70 -53.27 -28.85
C ASP A 1006 13.32 -52.61 -29.04
#